data_AF-A0AA95AKG3-F1
#
_entry.id   AF-A0AA95AKG3-F1
#
_cell.length_a   1.000
_cell.length_b   1.000
_cell.length_c   1.000
_cell.angle_alpha   90.00
_cell.angle_beta   90.00
_cell.angle_gamma   90.00
#
_symmetry.space_group_name_H-M   'P 1'
#
loop_
_entity.id
_entity.type
_entity.pdbx_description
1 polymer ?
#
loop_
_entity_poly.entity_id
_entity_poly.type
_entity_poly.pdbx_seq_one_letter_code
_entity_poly.pdbx_strand_id
1 'polypeptide(L)'
;MATGAASPLAAQAEADAAAENPDFRAEEEDRALPEEEFVETEYPSETEMAAAMAPAENLASAEETSALSTEAASASAPKESFESLLGARWAVWAGGLALALGGIFLIKYSIESGLLSPAVRLSLAAIFGLGLGLAGEAIRRRAVPGIATTYSNAMIPGVLTAAGALTLFGVIYAAYGIYDYISPTTAFILLGLVAFATIGLSLLHGQALAGLGLLGSMLTPALISTETPNIWALFVFLTISWLATAAAARRQRWTVAPSLANAGLGLWALGYIAIADTISAAPPVLALLVMLAGTIFLWPGRYFDTAPAETGETVTSRRRAVRAMRLLLRPSLAINLTVSMAVILPAFSFLVIGAGIDLHPAVIVSALIAGLAALGASRRNAVWPAIIAALGAQAAVSVMSRSGLDFIGIINDTSIALPPVRTGYMAEIAMALGLGAILLLCGFSFLKRKGADDPDFAQLWAGIAALFPVWLGTASFVEYGNLGRDWLHAAYGLGLGFLLIAAAEWLHRQNNEAYRKPLNILVLGSFAAFALSLHTLTEGLTTTILLSVIGFGYVLATRQRNWDVLPWVMAIASVAVLGRIAWEPTIVGPQNLGLTPVFNALLPGYGIPALLAIVSAWMLRDWPGFRAKNFLQAIASLMGLLAVAILIRHAMNGGTLDESVPTLGEQSIYTLLTIGFSGVLMTLDLKSPSPVFRYGSMIAGVIAVINVLVMHFFTLNPYFTGENTGRIPFLNLLLIGYLLPALAYGGLAYYARGKRPAAYVSLLAVAGAALGFAWATLSVRRFWQGENIANWKGFLQGETYSYSVVWLLIGVLLLIVGSRFNARSLRLASAAFVLISVAKAFLIDMSNLEGVLRALSFIGLGVVLIGIGLFYQKILTRQPKT
;
A
#
# COMPACT_ATOMS: atom_id res chain seq x y z
N MET A 1 -51.15 -26.01 9.77
CA MET A 1 -50.60 -27.17 9.04
C MET A 1 -49.08 -27.01 9.11
N ALA A 2 -48.31 -27.75 9.90
CA ALA A 2 -48.08 -29.22 9.89
C ALA A 2 -47.48 -29.68 8.55
N THR A 3 -46.33 -30.35 8.44
CA THR A 3 -45.28 -30.86 9.40
C THR A 3 -43.96 -31.01 8.59
N GLY A 4 -42.75 -31.34 9.08
CA GLY A 4 -42.19 -31.84 10.37
C GLY A 4 -41.10 -32.92 10.07
N ALA A 5 -40.06 -33.21 10.85
CA ALA A 5 -39.52 -32.68 12.11
C ALA A 5 -38.11 -33.31 12.41
N ALA A 6 -37.43 -32.83 13.47
CA ALA A 6 -36.36 -33.48 14.25
C ALA A 6 -34.86 -33.43 13.81
N SER A 7 -34.02 -33.28 14.84
CA SER A 7 -32.54 -33.35 14.97
C SER A 7 -32.26 -34.41 16.09
N PRO A 8 -31.13 -34.55 16.85
CA PRO A 8 -29.81 -33.86 16.86
C PRO A 8 -28.55 -34.73 17.26
N LEU A 9 -27.43 -34.05 17.57
CA LEU A 9 -26.35 -34.35 18.56
C LEU A 9 -25.18 -35.37 18.33
N ALA A 10 -23.95 -34.80 18.36
CA ALA A 10 -22.74 -35.11 19.15
C ALA A 10 -22.04 -36.50 19.24
N ALA A 11 -20.70 -36.49 19.15
CA ALA A 11 -19.73 -37.13 20.09
C ALA A 11 -18.27 -36.70 19.82
N GLN A 12 -17.35 -36.95 20.77
CA GLN A 12 -15.93 -36.51 20.80
C GLN A 12 -14.94 -37.70 20.85
N ALA A 13 -13.64 -37.39 20.73
CA ALA A 13 -12.47 -38.19 21.18
C ALA A 13 -12.15 -39.47 20.34
N GLU A 14 -10.93 -40.03 20.32
CA GLU A 14 -9.72 -39.75 21.12
C GLU A 14 -8.41 -40.09 20.34
N ALA A 15 -7.27 -40.12 21.03
CA ALA A 15 -5.90 -40.43 20.57
C ALA A 15 -5.74 -41.86 19.98
N ASP A 16 -4.58 -42.35 19.51
CA ASP A 16 -3.18 -41.95 19.71
C ASP A 16 -2.24 -42.62 18.67
N ALA A 17 -0.95 -42.23 18.65
CA ALA A 17 0.22 -42.98 18.14
C ALA A 17 0.28 -43.43 16.65
N ALA A 18 1.44 -43.83 16.09
CA ALA A 18 2.84 -43.38 16.21
C ALA A 18 3.66 -44.11 15.13
N ALA A 19 4.74 -43.49 14.64
CA ALA A 19 5.86 -44.15 13.93
C ALA A 19 5.49 -44.86 12.58
N GLU A 20 6.41 -45.23 11.68
CA GLU A 20 7.86 -45.00 11.62
C GLU A 20 8.31 -44.99 10.14
N ASN A 21 9.48 -44.43 9.86
CA ASN A 21 10.15 -44.52 8.56
C ASN A 21 11.43 -45.35 8.74
N PRO A 22 11.74 -46.32 7.87
CA PRO A 22 13.12 -46.74 7.69
C PRO A 22 13.56 -46.78 6.22
N ASP A 23 14.39 -45.80 5.91
CA ASP A 23 15.79 -45.96 5.47
C ASP A 23 16.12 -46.59 4.09
N PHE A 24 17.18 -46.02 3.50
CA PHE A 24 17.75 -46.36 2.20
C PHE A 24 18.99 -47.26 2.36
N ARG A 25 19.26 -48.11 1.37
CA ARG A 25 20.62 -48.62 1.12
C ARG A 25 21.06 -48.23 -0.29
N ALA A 26 22.35 -47.94 -0.41
CA ALA A 26 23.02 -47.43 -1.60
C ALA A 26 23.40 -48.52 -2.59
N GLU A 27 23.68 -48.13 -3.83
CA GLU A 27 24.76 -48.70 -4.64
C GLU A 27 25.19 -47.68 -5.73
N GLU A 28 26.47 -47.70 -6.07
CA GLU A 28 27.15 -46.77 -7.00
C GLU A 28 27.26 -47.38 -8.40
N GLU A 29 27.40 -46.56 -9.46
CA GLU A 29 28.43 -46.77 -10.51
C GLU A 29 28.52 -45.62 -11.56
N ASP A 30 29.69 -44.94 -11.53
CA ASP A 30 30.65 -44.70 -12.63
C ASP A 30 30.39 -43.74 -13.86
N ARG A 31 31.50 -43.07 -14.25
CA ARG A 31 31.92 -42.40 -15.52
C ARG A 31 31.59 -40.93 -15.85
N ALA A 32 32.49 -40.07 -15.35
CA ALA A 32 33.59 -39.42 -16.12
C ALA A 32 33.31 -38.31 -17.17
N LEU A 33 34.02 -37.19 -16.99
CA LEU A 33 34.44 -36.21 -18.01
C LEU A 33 35.92 -35.82 -17.74
N PRO A 34 36.68 -35.32 -18.75
CA PRO A 34 38.15 -35.44 -18.78
C PRO A 34 38.96 -34.32 -18.10
N GLU A 35 40.27 -34.59 -17.98
CA GLU A 35 41.31 -33.82 -17.25
C GLU A 35 41.99 -32.69 -18.07
N GLU A 36 43.00 -32.09 -17.43
CA GLU A 36 43.98 -31.09 -17.88
C GLU A 36 43.49 -29.62 -17.87
N GLU A 37 44.24 -28.64 -17.34
CA GLU A 37 45.70 -28.57 -17.12
C GLU A 37 46.04 -27.84 -15.79
N PHE A 38 47.08 -28.29 -15.09
CA PHE A 38 47.59 -27.66 -13.85
C PHE A 38 48.67 -26.60 -14.17
N VAL A 39 48.69 -25.48 -13.42
CA VAL A 39 49.86 -24.62 -13.32
C VAL A 39 50.33 -24.62 -11.87
N GLU A 40 51.58 -25.00 -11.68
CA GLU A 40 52.24 -25.20 -10.39
C GLU A 40 52.71 -23.86 -9.81
N THR A 41 52.40 -23.59 -8.54
CA THR A 41 53.05 -22.52 -7.76
C THR A 41 53.59 -23.08 -6.46
N GLU A 42 54.87 -22.84 -6.26
CA GLU A 42 55.78 -23.37 -5.24
C GLU A 42 55.32 -23.09 -3.79
N TYR A 43 55.33 -24.12 -2.94
CA TYR A 43 54.99 -24.01 -1.51
C TYR A 43 56.25 -23.72 -0.66
N PRO A 44 56.21 -22.75 0.27
CA PRO A 44 57.26 -22.58 1.28
C PRO A 44 57.30 -23.73 2.30
N SER A 45 58.49 -24.03 2.81
CA SER A 45 58.76 -25.18 3.70
C SER A 45 58.08 -25.09 5.08
N GLU A 46 57.78 -26.25 5.67
CA GLU A 46 57.02 -26.46 6.93
C GLU A 46 57.47 -25.63 8.15
N THR A 47 58.71 -25.13 8.18
CA THR A 47 59.23 -24.34 9.31
C THR A 47 58.60 -22.95 9.43
N GLU A 48 58.10 -22.35 8.35
CA GLU A 48 57.34 -21.08 8.43
C GLU A 48 55.87 -21.30 8.83
N MET A 49 55.31 -22.47 8.54
CA MET A 49 53.92 -22.80 8.87
C MET A 49 53.71 -23.03 10.38
N ALA A 50 54.73 -23.57 11.07
CA ALA A 50 54.72 -23.75 12.52
C ALA A 50 54.80 -22.43 13.33
N ALA A 51 55.36 -21.36 12.76
CA ALA A 51 55.48 -20.06 13.43
C ALA A 51 54.23 -19.18 13.29
N ALA A 52 53.37 -19.44 12.31
CA ALA A 52 52.16 -18.65 12.03
C ALA A 52 50.91 -19.13 12.80
N MET A 53 50.90 -20.36 13.34
CA MET A 53 49.73 -20.95 14.03
C MET A 53 49.66 -20.62 15.55
N ALA A 54 50.67 -19.96 16.11
CA ALA A 54 50.84 -19.79 17.57
C ALA A 54 50.12 -18.60 18.27
N PRO A 55 49.20 -17.85 17.63
CA PRO A 55 48.25 -17.03 18.39
C PRO A 55 46.76 -17.35 18.11
N ALA A 56 46.45 -18.28 17.20
CA ALA A 56 45.07 -18.55 16.77
C ALA A 56 44.28 -19.41 17.76
N GLU A 57 44.89 -20.41 18.41
CA GLU A 57 44.21 -21.28 19.38
C GLU A 57 43.74 -20.51 20.64
N ASN A 58 44.51 -19.54 21.12
CA ASN A 58 44.11 -18.73 22.27
C ASN A 58 42.97 -17.73 21.96
N LEU A 59 42.73 -17.40 20.69
CA LEU A 59 41.56 -16.60 20.28
C LEU A 59 40.34 -17.49 20.03
N ALA A 60 40.52 -18.67 19.43
CA ALA A 60 39.43 -19.64 19.27
C ALA A 60 38.91 -20.14 20.63
N SER A 61 39.77 -20.51 21.58
CA SER A 61 39.34 -20.89 22.93
C SER A 61 38.82 -19.70 23.74
N ALA A 62 39.27 -18.47 23.49
CA ALA A 62 38.67 -17.28 24.10
C ALA A 62 37.30 -16.94 23.51
N GLU A 63 37.07 -17.12 22.21
CA GLU A 63 35.76 -16.94 21.58
C GLU A 63 34.81 -18.10 21.86
N GLU A 64 35.26 -19.35 21.99
CA GLU A 64 34.42 -20.46 22.47
C GLU A 64 34.09 -20.31 23.96
N THR A 65 35.06 -19.95 24.80
CA THR A 65 34.76 -19.68 26.23
C THR A 65 33.89 -18.43 26.38
N SER A 66 34.05 -17.40 25.53
CA SER A 66 33.19 -16.21 25.52
C SER A 66 31.82 -16.48 24.89
N ALA A 67 31.70 -17.37 23.91
CA ALA A 67 30.43 -17.80 23.32
C ALA A 67 29.65 -18.65 24.33
N LEU A 68 30.30 -19.63 24.98
CA LEU A 68 29.73 -20.39 26.09
C LEU A 68 29.41 -19.49 27.30
N SER A 69 30.18 -18.42 27.56
CA SER A 69 29.85 -17.41 28.57
C SER A 69 28.69 -16.49 28.16
N THR A 70 28.52 -16.20 26.87
CA THR A 70 27.45 -15.32 26.35
C THR A 70 26.14 -16.09 26.20
N GLU A 71 26.21 -17.38 25.88
CA GLU A 71 25.06 -18.29 25.87
C GLU A 71 24.63 -18.65 27.31
N ALA A 72 25.59 -18.79 28.24
CA ALA A 72 25.29 -18.83 29.68
C ALA A 72 24.74 -17.50 30.24
N ALA A 73 25.04 -16.36 29.62
CA ALA A 73 24.46 -15.05 29.96
C ALA A 73 23.04 -14.83 29.37
N SER A 74 22.50 -15.78 28.60
CA SER A 74 21.10 -15.83 28.19
C SER A 74 20.25 -16.80 29.06
N ALA A 75 20.74 -17.21 30.22
CA ALA A 75 19.90 -17.77 31.26
C ALA A 75 18.87 -16.70 31.70
N SER A 76 17.65 -16.80 31.18
CA SER A 76 16.54 -15.97 31.66
C SER A 76 16.45 -16.13 33.18
N ALA A 77 16.55 -15.03 33.92
CA ALA A 77 16.28 -15.03 35.36
C ALA A 77 14.96 -15.78 35.59
N PRO A 78 14.95 -16.82 36.44
CA PRO A 78 13.84 -17.76 36.49
C PRO A 78 12.56 -16.96 36.75
N LYS A 79 11.59 -17.07 35.83
CA LYS A 79 10.24 -16.57 36.09
C LYS A 79 9.78 -17.32 37.33
N GLU A 80 9.62 -16.62 38.46
CA GLU A 80 9.08 -17.19 39.70
C GLU A 80 7.83 -17.98 39.32
N SER A 81 7.87 -19.30 39.50
CA SER A 81 6.75 -20.14 39.07
C SER A 81 5.51 -19.73 39.86
N PHE A 82 4.33 -19.87 39.24
CA PHE A 82 3.07 -19.61 39.94
C PHE A 82 2.96 -20.45 41.23
N GLU A 83 3.54 -21.66 41.24
CA GLU A 83 3.72 -22.50 42.43
C GLU A 83 4.61 -21.86 43.52
N SER A 84 5.73 -21.23 43.18
CA SER A 84 6.58 -20.55 44.17
C SER A 84 5.92 -19.31 44.78
N LEU A 85 5.18 -18.56 43.97
CA LEU A 85 4.39 -17.41 44.40
C LEU A 85 3.20 -17.81 45.28
N LEU A 86 2.58 -18.95 45.02
CA LEU A 86 1.44 -19.46 45.79
C LEU A 86 1.90 -20.19 47.06
N GLY A 87 2.90 -21.07 46.96
CA GLY A 87 3.34 -21.97 48.03
C GLY A 87 3.96 -21.26 49.24
N ALA A 88 4.79 -20.23 49.03
CA ALA A 88 5.51 -19.55 50.12
C ALA A 88 4.76 -18.35 50.73
N ARG A 89 3.76 -17.78 50.03
CA ARG A 89 3.13 -16.51 50.42
C ARG A 89 1.67 -16.63 50.87
N TRP A 90 0.97 -17.73 50.55
CA TRP A 90 -0.46 -17.86 50.86
C TRP A 90 -0.77 -17.74 52.36
N ALA A 91 0.08 -18.27 53.26
CA ALA A 91 -0.13 -18.19 54.70
C ALA A 91 -0.06 -16.74 55.24
N VAL A 92 0.82 -15.90 54.67
CA VAL A 92 0.92 -14.47 55.03
C VAL A 92 -0.26 -13.68 54.46
N TRP A 93 -0.70 -13.99 53.24
CA TRP A 93 -1.91 -13.39 52.66
C TRP A 93 -3.19 -13.84 53.35
N ALA A 94 -3.32 -15.12 53.71
CA ALA A 94 -4.46 -15.66 54.45
C ALA A 94 -4.49 -15.15 55.90
N GLY A 95 -3.34 -15.06 56.57
CA GLY A 95 -3.21 -14.43 57.89
C GLY A 95 -3.54 -12.93 57.84
N GLY A 96 -3.02 -12.21 56.84
CA GLY A 96 -3.35 -10.81 56.60
C GLY A 96 -4.83 -10.58 56.27
N LEU A 97 -5.43 -11.47 55.47
CA LEU A 97 -6.85 -11.44 55.13
C LEU A 97 -7.74 -11.79 56.33
N ALA A 98 -7.36 -12.78 57.15
CA ALA A 98 -8.07 -13.13 58.38
C ALA A 98 -7.99 -12.01 59.43
N LEU A 99 -6.84 -11.34 59.55
CA LEU A 99 -6.66 -10.21 60.45
C LEU A 99 -7.40 -8.95 59.94
N ALA A 100 -7.42 -8.73 58.62
CA ALA A 100 -8.24 -7.70 57.99
C ALA A 100 -9.75 -7.96 58.16
N LEU A 101 -10.22 -9.20 57.93
CA LEU A 101 -11.61 -9.61 58.16
C LEU A 101 -11.99 -9.52 59.64
N GLY A 102 -11.11 -9.96 60.55
CA GLY A 102 -11.30 -9.79 61.99
C GLY A 102 -11.41 -8.32 62.40
N GLY A 103 -10.57 -7.45 61.83
CA GLY A 103 -10.67 -6.00 61.99
C GLY A 103 -11.97 -5.43 61.43
N ILE A 104 -12.41 -5.87 60.25
CA ILE A 104 -13.69 -5.47 59.64
C ILE A 104 -14.88 -5.91 60.50
N PHE A 105 -14.87 -7.14 61.04
CA PHE A 105 -15.91 -7.63 61.96
C PHE A 105 -15.89 -6.90 63.30
N LEU A 106 -14.72 -6.59 63.86
CA LEU A 106 -14.61 -5.79 65.09
C LEU A 106 -15.14 -4.36 64.87
N ILE A 107 -14.80 -3.73 63.74
CA ILE A 107 -15.35 -2.44 63.33
C ILE A 107 -16.87 -2.57 63.18
N LYS A 108 -17.38 -3.52 62.39
CA LYS A 108 -18.82 -3.76 62.17
C LYS A 108 -19.58 -3.96 63.47
N TYR A 109 -19.07 -4.80 64.38
CA TYR A 109 -19.64 -4.98 65.72
C TYR A 109 -19.64 -3.67 66.52
N SER A 110 -18.58 -2.87 66.43
CA SER A 110 -18.52 -1.52 67.01
C SER A 110 -19.42 -0.49 66.30
N ILE A 111 -19.85 -0.72 65.05
CA ILE A 111 -20.90 0.06 64.38
C ILE A 111 -22.26 -0.31 64.97
N GLU A 112 -22.56 -1.60 64.99
CA GLU A 112 -23.85 -2.18 65.41
C GLU A 112 -24.12 -1.97 66.91
N SER A 113 -23.06 -1.97 67.73
CA SER A 113 -23.13 -1.71 69.18
C SER A 113 -23.08 -0.22 69.55
N GLY A 114 -22.93 0.68 68.58
CA GLY A 114 -22.80 2.13 68.82
C GLY A 114 -21.52 2.60 69.53
N LEU A 115 -20.58 1.69 69.82
CA LEU A 115 -19.40 1.91 70.69
C LEU A 115 -18.41 2.98 70.19
N LEU A 116 -18.32 3.21 68.88
CA LEU A 116 -17.48 4.24 68.28
C LEU A 116 -18.34 5.14 67.39
N SER A 117 -18.30 6.46 67.60
CA SER A 117 -18.96 7.40 66.68
C SER A 117 -18.26 7.42 65.31
N PRO A 118 -18.94 7.81 64.21
CA PRO A 118 -18.32 7.87 62.89
C PRO A 118 -17.05 8.74 62.86
N ALA A 119 -17.05 9.87 63.56
CA ALA A 119 -15.89 10.75 63.69
C ALA A 119 -14.68 10.04 64.32
N VAL A 120 -14.88 9.21 65.36
CA VAL A 120 -13.78 8.45 65.98
C VAL A 120 -13.27 7.35 65.05
N ARG A 121 -14.16 6.68 64.31
CA ARG A 121 -13.77 5.66 63.30
C ARG A 121 -12.89 6.26 62.20
N LEU A 122 -13.31 7.40 61.64
CA LEU A 122 -12.55 8.13 60.63
C LEU A 122 -11.20 8.62 61.18
N SER A 123 -11.17 9.13 62.43
CA SER A 123 -9.94 9.58 63.08
C SER A 123 -8.94 8.43 63.29
N LEU A 124 -9.40 7.29 63.81
CA LEU A 124 -8.57 6.10 63.99
C LEU A 124 -8.05 5.56 62.65
N ALA A 125 -8.90 5.53 61.61
CA ALA A 125 -8.50 5.12 60.27
C ALA A 125 -7.50 6.10 59.61
N ALA A 126 -7.63 7.41 59.83
CA ALA A 126 -6.66 8.41 59.39
C ALA A 126 -5.30 8.21 60.08
N ILE A 127 -5.29 8.04 61.41
CA ILE A 127 -4.08 7.75 62.20
C ILE A 127 -3.43 6.45 61.73
N PHE A 128 -4.22 5.41 61.47
CA PHE A 128 -3.74 4.14 60.93
C PHE A 128 -3.12 4.30 59.53
N GLY A 129 -3.78 5.02 58.61
CA GLY A 129 -3.27 5.28 57.26
C GLY A 129 -1.95 6.08 57.27
N LEU A 130 -1.86 7.12 58.10
CA LEU A 130 -0.61 7.86 58.34
C LEU A 130 0.47 6.96 58.98
N GLY A 131 0.08 6.12 59.94
CA GLY A 131 0.95 5.15 60.60
C GLY A 131 1.56 4.14 59.63
N LEU A 132 0.77 3.58 58.71
CA LEU A 132 1.26 2.70 57.64
C LEU A 132 2.22 3.42 56.70
N GLY A 133 1.92 4.68 56.33
CA GLY A 133 2.80 5.52 55.52
C GLY A 133 4.16 5.77 56.19
N LEU A 134 4.14 6.15 57.47
CA LEU A 134 5.35 6.36 58.28
C LEU A 134 6.11 5.06 58.54
N ALA A 135 5.42 3.93 58.73
CA ALA A 135 6.06 2.61 58.89
C ALA A 135 6.79 2.19 57.60
N GLY A 136 6.17 2.37 56.43
CA GLY A 136 6.83 2.14 55.14
C GLY A 136 8.10 2.97 54.97
N GLU A 137 8.03 4.28 55.24
CA GLU A 137 9.18 5.19 55.22
C GLU A 137 10.28 4.77 56.22
N ALA A 138 9.90 4.42 57.45
CA ALA A 138 10.82 4.04 58.52
C ALA A 138 11.54 2.71 58.23
N ILE A 139 10.83 1.71 57.69
CA ILE A 139 11.42 0.43 57.27
C ILE A 139 12.39 0.67 56.10
N ARG A 140 12.03 1.52 55.11
CA ARG A 140 12.94 1.86 54.01
C ARG A 140 14.22 2.54 54.52
N ARG A 141 14.12 3.45 55.49
CA ARG A 141 15.29 4.15 56.08
C ARG A 141 16.19 3.24 56.93
N ARG A 142 15.69 2.11 57.43
CA ARG A 142 16.43 1.17 58.30
C ARG A 142 16.98 -0.06 57.56
N ALA A 143 16.75 -0.17 56.24
CA ALA A 143 17.23 -1.30 55.45
C ALA A 143 18.77 -1.29 55.32
N VAL A 144 19.42 -2.32 55.85
CA VAL A 144 20.89 -2.49 55.84
C VAL A 144 21.37 -3.03 54.48
N PRO A 145 22.53 -2.60 53.94
CA PRO A 145 22.95 -2.92 52.56
C PRO A 145 23.11 -4.40 52.16
N GLY A 146 23.07 -5.34 53.11
CA GLY A 146 23.22 -6.78 52.85
C GLY A 146 21.91 -7.60 52.85
N ILE A 147 20.80 -7.06 53.36
CA ILE A 147 19.51 -7.77 53.48
C ILE A 147 18.56 -7.41 52.30
N ALA A 148 18.95 -6.42 51.50
CA ALA A 148 18.13 -5.87 50.42
C ALA A 148 17.75 -6.87 49.31
N THR A 149 18.56 -7.90 49.07
CA THR A 149 18.38 -8.88 47.97
C THR A 149 17.29 -9.91 48.22
N THR A 150 17.00 -10.27 49.47
CA THR A 150 15.91 -11.20 49.82
C THR A 150 14.56 -10.50 49.93
N TYR A 151 14.55 -9.19 50.25
CA TYR A 151 13.33 -8.40 50.46
C TYR A 151 12.95 -7.49 49.28
N SER A 152 13.81 -7.33 48.27
CA SER A 152 13.53 -6.54 47.05
C SER A 152 12.26 -7.01 46.32
N ASN A 153 12.06 -8.32 46.22
CA ASN A 153 10.95 -8.94 45.47
C ASN A 153 9.59 -8.87 46.19
N ALA A 154 9.53 -8.28 47.40
CA ALA A 154 8.30 -8.17 48.18
C ALA A 154 7.76 -6.73 48.27
N MET A 155 8.54 -5.71 47.89
CA MET A 155 8.17 -4.28 47.92
C MET A 155 7.50 -3.81 49.24
N ILE A 156 7.78 -4.45 50.37
CA ILE A 156 7.03 -4.27 51.64
C ILE A 156 6.89 -2.78 52.06
N PRO A 157 7.93 -1.93 51.99
CA PRO A 157 7.79 -0.50 52.26
C PRO A 157 6.79 0.20 51.32
N GLY A 158 6.85 -0.10 50.02
CA GLY A 158 5.95 0.47 49.02
C GLY A 158 4.51 -0.02 49.16
N VAL A 159 4.30 -1.27 49.56
CA VAL A 159 2.97 -1.84 49.85
C VAL A 159 2.36 -1.20 51.10
N LEU A 160 3.15 -0.99 52.17
CA LEU A 160 2.71 -0.26 53.36
C LEU A 160 2.32 1.18 53.05
N THR A 161 3.13 1.90 52.27
CA THR A 161 2.81 3.27 51.84
C THR A 161 1.60 3.32 50.90
N ALA A 162 1.45 2.35 49.99
CA ALA A 162 0.28 2.21 49.11
C ALA A 162 -1.01 1.95 49.91
N ALA A 163 -0.97 1.04 50.89
CA ALA A 163 -2.08 0.75 51.78
C ALA A 163 -2.45 1.98 52.61
N GLY A 164 -1.48 2.66 53.20
CA GLY A 164 -1.70 3.90 53.95
C GLY A 164 -2.33 5.01 53.11
N ALA A 165 -1.85 5.22 51.88
CA ALA A 165 -2.44 6.16 50.93
C ALA A 165 -3.90 5.78 50.59
N LEU A 166 -4.17 4.52 50.27
CA LEU A 166 -5.51 4.03 49.96
C LEU A 166 -6.48 4.17 51.15
N THR A 167 -6.02 3.90 52.37
CA THR A 167 -6.79 4.17 53.60
C THR A 167 -7.12 5.66 53.72
N LEU A 168 -6.17 6.56 53.47
CA LEU A 168 -6.42 8.00 53.53
C LEU A 168 -7.41 8.48 52.47
N PHE A 169 -7.32 7.99 51.22
CA PHE A 169 -8.34 8.23 50.19
C PHE A 169 -9.73 7.79 50.66
N GLY A 170 -9.85 6.56 51.20
CA GLY A 170 -11.10 6.02 51.70
C GLY A 170 -11.69 6.80 52.88
N VAL A 171 -10.85 7.25 53.82
CA VAL A 171 -11.28 8.05 54.98
C VAL A 171 -11.78 9.43 54.56
N ILE A 172 -11.08 10.12 53.66
CA ILE A 172 -11.51 11.44 53.18
C ILE A 172 -12.82 11.31 52.37
N TYR A 173 -12.93 10.30 51.50
CA TYR A 173 -14.18 10.03 50.78
C TYR A 173 -15.34 9.71 51.73
N ALA A 174 -15.14 8.85 52.73
CA ALA A 174 -16.18 8.51 53.70
C ALA A 174 -16.58 9.71 54.59
N ALA A 175 -15.63 10.55 54.99
CA ALA A 175 -15.91 11.78 55.72
C ALA A 175 -16.77 12.76 54.90
N TYR A 176 -16.65 12.71 53.58
CA TYR A 176 -17.47 13.46 52.63
C TYR A 176 -18.76 12.68 52.29
N GLY A 177 -18.75 11.79 51.29
CA GLY A 177 -19.94 11.21 50.67
C GLY A 177 -20.64 10.06 51.43
N ILE A 178 -20.32 9.85 52.71
CA ILE A 178 -21.03 8.89 53.59
C ILE A 178 -21.49 9.56 54.89
N TYR A 179 -20.70 10.49 55.44
CA TYR A 179 -20.94 11.11 56.75
C TYR A 179 -21.13 12.64 56.72
N ASP A 180 -21.01 13.29 55.57
CA ASP A 180 -21.23 14.74 55.35
C ASP A 180 -20.48 15.67 56.33
N TYR A 181 -19.33 15.22 56.86
CA TYR A 181 -18.53 15.97 57.84
C TYR A 181 -17.62 17.04 57.23
N ILE A 182 -17.31 16.95 55.93
CA ILE A 182 -16.44 17.91 55.22
C ILE A 182 -17.07 18.37 53.91
N SER A 183 -16.86 19.63 53.56
CA SER A 183 -17.38 20.19 52.31
C SER A 183 -16.72 19.57 51.07
N PRO A 184 -17.40 19.57 49.89
CA PRO A 184 -16.82 19.10 48.63
C PRO A 184 -15.43 19.69 48.33
N THR A 185 -15.25 20.99 48.56
CA THR A 185 -13.98 21.70 48.35
C THR A 185 -12.88 21.18 49.27
N THR A 186 -13.19 20.96 50.55
CA THR A 186 -12.22 20.43 51.53
C THR A 186 -11.85 18.99 51.18
N ALA A 187 -12.82 18.16 50.79
CA ALA A 187 -12.58 16.80 50.33
C ALA A 187 -11.67 16.78 49.09
N PHE A 188 -11.93 17.64 48.11
CA PHE A 188 -11.15 17.73 46.87
C PHE A 188 -9.69 18.11 47.14
N ILE A 189 -9.46 19.10 47.99
CA ILE A 189 -8.12 19.53 48.40
C ILE A 189 -7.40 18.40 49.15
N LEU A 190 -8.06 17.72 50.08
CA LEU A 190 -7.45 16.63 50.86
C LEU A 190 -7.14 15.39 49.99
N LEU A 191 -8.06 14.94 49.14
CA LEU A 191 -7.81 13.83 48.20
C LEU A 191 -6.68 14.19 47.22
N GLY A 192 -6.67 15.42 46.71
CA GLY A 192 -5.59 15.95 45.87
C GLY A 192 -4.24 15.94 46.59
N LEU A 193 -4.17 16.43 47.84
CA LEU A 193 -2.95 16.41 48.64
C LEU A 193 -2.43 14.98 48.88
N VAL A 194 -3.30 14.03 49.21
CA VAL A 194 -2.93 12.62 49.36
C VAL A 194 -2.42 12.04 48.03
N ALA A 195 -3.05 12.37 46.90
CA ALA A 195 -2.61 11.94 45.58
C ALA A 195 -1.22 12.49 45.22
N PHE A 196 -1.00 13.79 45.37
CA PHE A 196 0.30 14.42 45.10
C PHE A 196 1.39 13.95 46.07
N ALA A 197 1.07 13.75 47.36
CA ALA A 197 1.98 13.15 48.32
C ALA A 197 2.35 11.71 47.94
N THR A 198 1.40 10.93 47.42
CA THR A 198 1.62 9.56 46.92
C THR A 198 2.53 9.56 45.68
N ILE A 199 2.31 10.48 44.73
CA ILE A 199 3.21 10.68 43.58
C ILE A 199 4.60 11.11 44.06
N GLY A 200 4.71 11.98 45.06
CA GLY A 200 5.98 12.38 45.68
C GLY A 200 6.71 11.20 46.32
N LEU A 201 6.02 10.41 47.14
CA LEU A 201 6.55 9.21 47.79
C LEU A 201 6.91 8.10 46.78
N SER A 202 6.32 8.09 45.59
CA SER A 202 6.69 7.16 44.52
C SER A 202 8.14 7.32 44.06
N LEU A 203 8.71 8.52 44.16
CA LEU A 203 10.14 8.76 43.87
C LEU A 203 11.08 7.92 44.73
N LEU A 204 10.58 7.40 45.87
CA LEU A 204 11.31 6.59 46.84
C LEU A 204 10.90 5.11 46.82
N HIS A 205 9.69 4.79 46.35
CA HIS A 205 9.08 3.45 46.43
C HIS A 205 8.78 2.81 45.06
N GLY A 206 8.95 3.52 43.94
CA GLY A 206 8.84 2.98 42.58
C GLY A 206 7.52 3.32 41.85
N GLN A 207 7.47 2.93 40.57
CA GLN A 207 6.42 3.34 39.63
C GLN A 207 5.00 2.86 39.99
N ALA A 208 4.86 1.77 40.75
CA ALA A 208 3.54 1.26 41.14
C ALA A 208 2.81 2.24 42.07
N LEU A 209 3.53 2.86 43.02
CA LEU A 209 2.98 3.89 43.89
C LEU A 209 2.65 5.18 43.11
N ALA A 210 3.42 5.49 42.05
CA ALA A 210 3.11 6.60 41.14
C ALA A 210 1.78 6.35 40.41
N GLY A 211 1.56 5.10 39.96
CA GLY A 211 0.29 4.65 39.39
C GLY A 211 -0.88 4.79 40.37
N LEU A 212 -0.70 4.43 41.65
CA LEU A 212 -1.75 4.60 42.66
C LEU A 212 -2.07 6.08 42.94
N GLY A 213 -1.04 6.92 43.08
CA GLY A 213 -1.24 8.36 43.26
C GLY A 213 -1.90 9.02 42.04
N LEU A 214 -1.50 8.62 40.83
CA LEU A 214 -2.17 9.01 39.58
C LEU A 214 -3.63 8.56 39.58
N LEU A 215 -3.94 7.28 39.82
CA LEU A 215 -5.31 6.77 39.86
C LEU A 215 -6.17 7.52 40.89
N GLY A 216 -5.66 7.74 42.09
CA GLY A 216 -6.33 8.54 43.12
C GLY A 216 -6.62 9.97 42.65
N SER A 217 -5.66 10.64 41.98
CA SER A 217 -5.91 11.97 41.39
C SER A 217 -6.91 11.92 40.23
N MET A 218 -6.91 10.88 39.39
CA MET A 218 -7.84 10.77 38.26
C MET A 218 -9.25 10.43 38.73
N LEU A 219 -9.41 9.76 39.88
CA LEU A 219 -10.71 9.45 40.50
C LEU A 219 -11.26 10.59 41.36
N THR A 220 -10.39 11.42 41.96
CA THR A 220 -10.78 12.51 42.89
C THR A 220 -11.93 13.38 42.36
N PRO A 221 -11.93 13.85 41.09
CA PRO A 221 -13.03 14.68 40.58
C PRO A 221 -14.31 13.91 40.26
N ALA A 222 -14.23 12.59 40.01
CA ALA A 222 -15.41 11.76 39.77
C ALA A 222 -16.12 11.36 41.08
N LEU A 223 -15.38 11.36 42.20
CA LEU A 223 -15.89 11.01 43.53
C LEU A 223 -16.55 12.18 44.27
N ILE A 224 -16.47 13.41 43.76
CA ILE A 224 -16.96 14.62 44.44
C ILE A 224 -18.02 15.30 43.59
N SER A 225 -19.25 15.34 44.09
CA SER A 225 -20.33 16.15 43.53
C SER A 225 -20.26 17.59 44.06
N THR A 226 -20.53 18.55 43.16
CA THR A 226 -20.53 19.98 43.47
C THR A 226 -21.74 20.63 42.81
N GLU A 227 -22.45 21.50 43.53
CA GLU A 227 -23.61 22.25 43.02
C GLU A 227 -23.27 23.16 41.83
N THR A 228 -22.01 23.61 41.73
CA THR A 228 -21.50 24.46 40.64
C THR A 228 -20.24 23.84 40.01
N PRO A 229 -20.39 22.86 39.08
CA PRO A 229 -19.26 22.21 38.43
C PRO A 229 -18.35 23.19 37.68
N ASN A 230 -17.05 23.18 37.97
CA ASN A 230 -16.07 24.06 37.33
C ASN A 230 -15.09 23.27 36.45
N ILE A 231 -15.34 23.31 35.13
CA ILE A 231 -14.57 22.58 34.12
C ILE A 231 -13.12 23.07 34.02
N TRP A 232 -12.87 24.37 34.24
CA TRP A 232 -11.50 24.91 34.30
C TRP A 232 -10.72 24.34 35.48
N ALA A 233 -11.32 24.30 36.68
CA ALA A 233 -10.69 23.72 37.86
C ALA A 233 -10.37 22.23 37.66
N LEU A 234 -11.29 21.47 37.05
CA LEU A 234 -11.09 20.07 36.66
C LEU A 234 -9.86 19.89 35.77
N PHE A 235 -9.83 20.53 34.59
CA PHE A 235 -8.74 20.31 33.63
C PHE A 235 -7.40 20.90 34.10
N VAL A 236 -7.39 21.98 34.90
CA VAL A 236 -6.18 22.48 35.56
C VAL A 236 -5.64 21.43 36.54
N PHE A 237 -6.49 20.87 37.41
CA PHE A 237 -6.07 19.84 38.36
C PHE A 237 -5.54 18.56 37.67
N LEU A 238 -6.26 18.07 36.65
CA LEU A 238 -5.81 16.92 35.85
C LEU A 238 -4.47 17.20 35.14
N THR A 239 -4.27 18.41 34.62
CA THR A 239 -3.00 18.84 34.00
C THR A 239 -1.86 18.90 35.01
N ILE A 240 -2.11 19.38 36.24
CA ILE A 240 -1.10 19.40 37.32
C ILE A 240 -0.75 17.97 37.76
N SER A 241 -1.72 17.05 37.85
CA SER A 241 -1.47 15.62 38.10
C SER A 241 -0.61 14.99 36.99
N TRP A 242 -0.96 15.28 35.73
CA TRP A 242 -0.18 14.83 34.58
C TRP A 242 1.26 15.36 34.62
N LEU A 243 1.46 16.65 34.88
CA LEU A 243 2.78 17.29 35.02
C LEU A 243 3.59 16.69 36.17
N ALA A 244 2.97 16.46 37.34
CA ALA A 244 3.62 15.84 38.50
C ALA A 244 4.08 14.41 38.17
N THR A 245 3.23 13.63 37.49
CA THR A 245 3.55 12.27 37.05
C THR A 245 4.67 12.26 36.00
N ALA A 246 4.64 13.17 35.03
CA ALA A 246 5.69 13.32 34.02
C ALA A 246 7.03 13.78 34.61
N ALA A 247 7.01 14.70 35.59
CA ALA A 247 8.19 15.15 36.32
C ALA A 247 8.80 14.02 37.19
N ALA A 248 7.96 13.23 37.87
CA ALA A 248 8.42 12.07 38.62
C ALA A 248 9.02 10.99 37.70
N ALA A 249 8.34 10.69 36.60
CA ALA A 249 8.81 9.75 35.58
C ALA A 249 10.13 10.19 34.94
N ARG A 250 10.37 11.49 34.74
CA ARG A 250 11.67 12.02 34.28
C ARG A 250 12.82 11.64 35.20
N ARG A 251 12.63 11.75 36.51
CA ARG A 251 13.70 11.49 37.50
C ARG A 251 14.05 10.00 37.58
N GLN A 252 13.04 9.13 37.49
CA GLN A 252 13.20 7.68 37.65
C GLN A 252 13.12 6.89 36.32
N ARG A 253 13.09 7.60 35.18
CA ARG A 253 13.08 7.06 33.80
C ARG A 253 11.92 6.13 33.46
N TRP A 254 10.76 6.29 34.11
CA TRP A 254 9.60 5.42 33.92
C TRP A 254 8.86 5.68 32.61
N THR A 255 8.32 4.62 32.00
CA THR A 255 7.51 4.69 30.78
C THR A 255 6.03 4.38 31.01
N VAL A 256 5.70 3.50 31.97
CA VAL A 256 4.32 3.04 32.21
C VAL A 256 3.46 4.14 32.86
N ALA A 257 3.87 4.66 34.02
CA ALA A 257 3.13 5.72 34.73
C ALA A 257 2.79 6.96 33.86
N PRO A 258 3.70 7.57 33.09
CA PRO A 258 3.33 8.68 32.21
C PRO A 258 2.46 8.25 31.01
N SER A 259 2.57 6.99 30.56
CA SER A 259 1.66 6.47 29.52
C SER A 259 0.23 6.36 30.04
N LEU A 260 0.05 5.92 31.29
CA LEU A 260 -1.23 5.90 31.98
C LEU A 260 -1.76 7.31 32.25
N ALA A 261 -0.88 8.28 32.55
CA ALA A 261 -1.28 9.67 32.74
C ALA A 261 -1.81 10.29 31.43
N ASN A 262 -1.15 10.03 30.29
CA ASN A 262 -1.66 10.44 28.97
C ASN A 262 -3.06 9.86 28.73
N ALA A 263 -3.22 8.54 28.95
CA ALA A 263 -4.49 7.85 28.74
C ALA A 263 -5.59 8.39 29.66
N GLY A 264 -5.30 8.61 30.95
CA GLY A 264 -6.25 9.17 31.91
C GLY A 264 -6.72 10.58 31.54
N LEU A 265 -5.81 11.46 31.10
CA LEU A 265 -6.18 12.80 30.64
C LEU A 265 -7.03 12.78 29.37
N GLY A 266 -6.69 11.90 28.41
CA GLY A 266 -7.49 11.69 27.19
C GLY A 266 -8.87 11.09 27.47
N LEU A 267 -8.98 10.13 28.39
CA LEU A 267 -10.25 9.55 28.82
C LEU A 267 -11.15 10.56 29.54
N TRP A 268 -10.57 11.46 30.36
CA TRP A 268 -11.32 12.57 30.95
C TRP A 268 -11.81 13.58 29.90
N ALA A 269 -11.00 13.90 28.88
CA ALA A 269 -11.45 14.72 27.76
C ALA A 269 -12.60 14.05 26.98
N LEU A 270 -12.49 12.76 26.68
CA LEU A 270 -13.56 11.98 26.03
C LEU A 270 -14.84 11.91 26.88
N GLY A 271 -14.72 11.62 28.17
CA GLY A 271 -15.85 11.53 29.09
C GLY A 271 -16.57 12.87 29.25
N TYR A 272 -15.83 13.97 29.34
CA TYR A 272 -16.40 15.32 29.36
C TYR A 272 -17.19 15.62 28.07
N ILE A 273 -16.58 15.36 26.90
CA ILE A 273 -17.24 15.57 25.60
C ILE A 273 -18.51 14.71 25.50
N ALA A 274 -18.46 13.43 25.90
CA ALA A 274 -19.58 12.50 25.75
C ALA A 274 -20.77 12.73 26.70
N ILE A 275 -20.58 13.45 27.81
CA ILE A 275 -21.59 13.60 28.87
C ILE A 275 -22.16 15.03 28.94
N ALA A 276 -21.44 16.05 28.50
CA ALA A 276 -21.86 17.44 28.67
C ALA A 276 -22.83 17.92 27.56
N ASP A 277 -23.99 18.46 27.96
CA ASP A 277 -24.99 19.05 27.04
C ASP A 277 -24.46 20.27 26.28
N THR A 278 -23.58 21.04 26.92
CA THR A 278 -22.85 22.16 26.33
C THR A 278 -21.37 22.05 26.66
N ILE A 279 -20.53 22.21 25.65
CA ILE A 279 -19.11 21.87 25.70
C ILE A 279 -18.29 23.16 25.62
N SER A 280 -17.60 23.49 26.70
CA SER A 280 -16.50 24.45 26.65
C SER A 280 -15.23 23.72 26.25
N ALA A 281 -14.74 23.97 25.03
CA ALA A 281 -13.63 23.25 24.45
C ALA A 281 -12.27 23.73 24.97
N ALA A 282 -12.16 24.99 25.42
CA ALA A 282 -10.87 25.56 25.80
C ALA A 282 -10.14 24.79 26.93
N PRO A 283 -10.79 24.39 28.05
CA PRO A 283 -10.12 23.63 29.12
C PRO A 283 -9.52 22.28 28.68
N PRO A 284 -10.27 21.33 28.05
CA PRO A 284 -9.68 20.07 27.60
C PRO A 284 -8.63 20.26 26.51
N VAL A 285 -8.84 21.19 25.56
CA VAL A 285 -7.89 21.43 24.47
C VAL A 285 -6.56 21.97 25.00
N LEU A 286 -6.59 22.93 25.94
CA LEU A 286 -5.37 23.43 26.57
C LEU A 286 -4.66 22.35 27.40
N ALA A 287 -5.39 21.49 28.12
CA ALA A 287 -4.80 20.38 28.85
C ALA A 287 -4.06 19.39 27.93
N LEU A 288 -4.67 19.03 26.79
CA LEU A 288 -4.06 18.17 25.77
C LEU A 288 -2.85 18.83 25.09
N LEU A 289 -2.90 20.14 24.84
CA LEU A 289 -1.77 20.91 24.32
C LEU A 289 -0.61 21.01 25.34
N VAL A 290 -0.91 21.14 26.64
CA VAL A 290 0.12 21.10 27.71
C VAL A 290 0.73 19.69 27.83
N MET A 291 -0.05 18.63 27.66
CA MET A 291 0.47 17.26 27.56
C MET A 291 1.40 17.06 26.36
N LEU A 292 1.04 17.60 25.18
CA LEU A 292 1.92 17.62 24.00
C LEU A 292 3.20 18.43 24.26
N ALA A 293 3.10 19.64 24.81
CA ALA A 293 4.27 20.44 25.17
C ALA A 293 5.16 19.73 26.21
N GLY A 294 4.56 19.11 27.23
CA GLY A 294 5.30 18.37 28.25
C GLY A 294 5.95 17.09 27.71
N THR A 295 5.34 16.37 26.77
CA THR A 295 6.02 15.23 26.12
C THR A 295 7.19 15.68 25.26
N ILE A 296 7.09 16.84 24.59
CA ILE A 296 8.19 17.48 23.88
C ILE A 296 9.31 17.93 24.83
N PHE A 297 9.01 18.64 25.92
CA PHE A 297 10.01 19.39 26.71
C PHE A 297 10.36 18.79 28.09
N LEU A 298 9.44 18.08 28.74
CA LEU A 298 9.60 17.54 30.10
C LEU A 298 10.00 16.05 30.08
N TRP A 299 9.12 15.16 29.62
CA TRP A 299 9.36 13.71 29.56
C TRP A 299 8.53 13.04 28.45
N PRO A 300 9.13 12.29 27.50
CA PRO A 300 10.52 11.82 27.50
C PRO A 300 11.57 12.89 27.19
N GLY A 301 11.15 14.04 26.66
CA GLY A 301 12.07 15.12 26.31
C GLY A 301 13.15 14.63 25.32
N ARG A 302 14.42 15.00 25.56
CA ARG A 302 15.56 14.56 24.74
C ARG A 302 16.11 13.17 25.10
N TYR A 303 15.55 12.47 26.09
CA TYR A 303 16.21 11.28 26.66
C TYR A 303 16.37 10.12 25.67
N PHE A 304 15.37 9.87 24.81
CA PHE A 304 15.42 8.89 23.73
C PHE A 304 15.65 9.53 22.34
N ASP A 305 16.20 10.75 22.29
CA ASP A 305 16.39 11.54 21.06
C ASP A 305 17.78 11.27 20.42
N THR A 306 18.23 10.01 20.47
CA THR A 306 19.52 9.55 19.94
C THR A 306 19.44 9.21 18.45
N ALA A 307 20.57 9.23 17.74
CA ALA A 307 20.65 8.68 16.39
C ALA A 307 20.37 7.16 16.40
N PRO A 308 19.72 6.61 15.35
CA PRO A 308 19.81 5.18 15.07
C PRO A 308 21.28 4.80 14.87
N ALA A 309 21.70 3.63 15.36
CA ALA A 309 23.03 3.13 15.06
C ALA A 309 23.19 2.86 13.55
N GLU A 310 24.31 3.27 12.97
CA GLU A 310 24.62 3.00 11.56
C GLU A 310 24.78 1.49 11.35
N THR A 311 23.87 0.89 10.58
CA THR A 311 24.03 -0.51 10.14
C THR A 311 24.54 -0.51 8.71
N GLY A 312 25.80 -0.92 8.52
CA GLY A 312 26.45 -1.13 7.22
C GLY A 312 25.87 -2.28 6.37
N GLU A 313 24.58 -2.56 6.50
CA GLU A 313 23.90 -3.71 5.90
C GLU A 313 23.37 -3.41 4.49
N THR A 314 23.86 -4.20 3.54
CA THR A 314 23.49 -4.18 2.12
C THR A 314 22.02 -4.60 1.86
N VAL A 315 21.51 -4.27 0.66
CA VAL A 315 20.07 -4.21 0.37
C VAL A 315 19.48 -5.54 -0.11
N THR A 316 18.60 -6.16 0.69
CA THR A 316 17.72 -7.26 0.25
C THR A 316 16.25 -7.00 0.62
N SER A 317 15.30 -7.67 -0.03
CA SER A 317 13.85 -7.41 0.12
C SER A 317 13.33 -7.71 1.53
N ARG A 318 13.71 -8.86 2.11
CA ARG A 318 13.34 -9.27 3.48
C ARG A 318 13.78 -8.24 4.54
N ARG A 319 14.85 -7.48 4.28
CA ARG A 319 15.36 -6.41 5.16
C ARG A 319 14.50 -5.12 5.15
N ARG A 320 13.67 -4.85 4.13
CA ARG A 320 12.80 -3.66 4.11
C ARG A 320 11.72 -3.70 5.19
N ALA A 321 11.07 -4.85 5.37
CA ALA A 321 10.10 -5.05 6.45
C ALA A 321 10.75 -4.89 7.83
N VAL A 322 11.98 -5.42 8.01
CA VAL A 322 12.74 -5.28 9.26
C VAL A 322 13.09 -3.82 9.56
N ARG A 323 13.52 -3.03 8.57
CA ARG A 323 13.77 -1.58 8.77
C ARG A 323 12.49 -0.82 9.15
N ALA A 324 11.37 -1.10 8.49
CA ALA A 324 10.08 -0.51 8.84
C ALA A 324 9.64 -0.89 10.27
N MET A 325 9.82 -2.15 10.68
CA MET A 325 9.51 -2.61 12.03
C MET A 325 10.40 -1.91 13.09
N ARG A 326 11.71 -1.78 12.82
CA ARG A 326 12.64 -1.03 13.70
C ARG A 326 12.27 0.46 13.83
N LEU A 327 11.73 1.08 12.76
CA LEU A 327 11.23 2.46 12.80
C LEU A 327 9.97 2.59 13.67
N LEU A 328 9.04 1.63 13.59
CA LEU A 328 7.78 1.64 14.37
C LEU A 328 7.96 1.24 15.84
N LEU A 329 8.95 0.39 16.16
CA LEU A 329 9.23 -0.10 17.52
C LEU A 329 10.27 0.75 18.29
N ARG A 330 10.44 2.03 17.95
CA ARG A 330 11.42 2.91 18.62
C ARG A 330 11.13 3.06 20.13
N PRO A 331 12.16 3.32 20.96
CA PRO A 331 12.01 3.49 22.41
C PRO A 331 10.95 4.53 22.80
N SER A 332 10.37 4.34 23.99
CA SER A 332 9.17 5.07 24.49
C SER A 332 7.91 4.94 23.61
N LEU A 333 7.78 3.84 22.85
CA LEU A 333 6.59 3.48 22.08
C LEU A 333 5.28 3.70 22.84
N ALA A 334 5.17 3.20 24.07
CA ALA A 334 3.95 3.33 24.89
C ALA A 334 3.53 4.78 25.11
N ILE A 335 4.47 5.67 25.45
CA ILE A 335 4.18 7.11 25.66
C ILE A 335 3.75 7.76 24.34
N ASN A 336 4.47 7.47 23.25
CA ASN A 336 4.18 8.01 21.93
C ASN A 336 2.82 7.55 21.39
N LEU A 337 2.42 6.31 21.65
CA LEU A 337 1.12 5.79 21.26
C LEU A 337 0.00 6.38 22.13
N THR A 338 0.15 6.39 23.46
CA THR A 338 -0.90 6.91 24.35
C THR A 338 -1.09 8.41 24.22
N VAL A 339 -0.04 9.22 24.04
CA VAL A 339 -0.21 10.67 23.79
C VAL A 339 -0.92 10.91 22.45
N SER A 340 -0.61 10.12 21.42
CA SER A 340 -1.27 10.26 20.12
C SER A 340 -2.74 9.87 20.19
N MET A 341 -3.08 8.77 20.87
CA MET A 341 -4.47 8.35 21.08
C MET A 341 -5.27 9.33 21.96
N ALA A 342 -4.66 9.79 23.06
CA ALA A 342 -5.27 10.75 23.99
C ALA A 342 -5.53 12.13 23.36
N VAL A 343 -4.81 12.49 22.29
CA VAL A 343 -5.06 13.73 21.52
C VAL A 343 -6.05 13.49 20.39
N ILE A 344 -5.86 12.43 19.60
CA ILE A 344 -6.62 12.25 18.36
C ILE A 344 -8.07 11.81 18.62
N LEU A 345 -8.34 11.02 19.66
CA LEU A 345 -9.69 10.57 19.97
C LEU A 345 -10.60 11.75 20.38
N PRO A 346 -10.23 12.61 21.36
CA PRO A 346 -11.00 13.84 21.63
C PRO A 346 -11.15 14.74 20.40
N ALA A 347 -10.10 14.90 19.58
CA ALA A 347 -10.18 15.69 18.35
C ALA A 347 -11.28 15.18 17.41
N PHE A 348 -11.39 13.87 17.21
CA PHE A 348 -12.49 13.29 16.43
C PHE A 348 -13.86 13.42 17.12
N SER A 349 -13.94 13.27 18.45
CA SER A 349 -15.20 13.45 19.18
C SER A 349 -15.76 14.86 19.03
N PHE A 350 -14.92 15.90 19.02
CA PHE A 350 -15.35 17.28 18.73
C PHE A 350 -15.94 17.49 17.31
N LEU A 351 -15.64 16.62 16.33
CA LEU A 351 -16.20 16.71 14.97
C LEU A 351 -17.57 16.03 14.83
N VAL A 352 -17.84 15.02 15.66
CA VAL A 352 -18.98 14.10 15.50
C VAL A 352 -20.14 14.43 16.45
N ILE A 353 -19.87 15.13 17.55
CA ILE A 353 -20.88 15.38 18.57
C ILE A 353 -21.86 16.50 18.17
N GLY A 354 -23.15 16.27 18.42
CA GLY A 354 -24.24 17.23 18.16
C GLY A 354 -24.48 18.25 19.28
N ALA A 355 -23.70 18.21 20.35
CA ALA A 355 -23.79 19.17 21.46
C ALA A 355 -23.30 20.56 21.04
N GLY A 356 -23.77 21.61 21.74
CA GLY A 356 -23.30 22.98 21.48
C GLY A 356 -21.88 23.17 21.97
N ILE A 357 -20.94 23.50 21.08
CA ILE A 357 -19.52 23.76 21.38
C ILE A 357 -19.23 25.26 21.32
N ASP A 358 -18.51 25.81 22.29
CA ASP A 358 -18.16 27.25 22.37
C ASP A 358 -17.13 27.73 21.32
N LEU A 359 -16.47 26.81 20.62
CA LEU A 359 -15.45 27.07 19.61
C LEU A 359 -15.65 26.17 18.39
N HIS A 360 -15.37 26.69 17.19
CA HIS A 360 -15.55 25.95 15.94
C HIS A 360 -14.68 24.66 15.91
N PRO A 361 -15.26 23.47 15.64
CA PRO A 361 -14.54 22.19 15.69
C PRO A 361 -13.25 22.16 14.85
N ALA A 362 -13.29 22.78 13.66
CA ALA A 362 -12.12 22.90 12.78
C ALA A 362 -10.89 23.54 13.47
N VAL A 363 -11.10 24.53 14.35
CA VAL A 363 -10.01 25.21 15.08
C VAL A 363 -9.43 24.29 16.16
N ILE A 364 -10.30 23.59 16.90
CA ILE A 364 -9.92 22.62 17.93
C ILE A 364 -9.06 21.50 17.32
N VAL A 365 -9.55 20.89 16.25
CA VAL A 365 -8.88 19.78 15.57
C VAL A 365 -7.59 20.24 14.90
N SER A 366 -7.59 21.42 14.27
CA SER A 366 -6.36 22.03 13.74
C SER A 366 -5.28 22.15 14.81
N ALA A 367 -5.61 22.70 15.98
CA ALA A 367 -4.64 22.92 17.06
C ALA A 367 -4.09 21.60 17.63
N LEU A 368 -4.96 20.62 17.87
CA LEU A 368 -4.57 19.31 18.43
C LEU A 368 -3.70 18.50 17.45
N ILE A 369 -4.09 18.44 16.18
CA ILE A 369 -3.33 17.71 15.14
C ILE A 369 -2.01 18.44 14.82
N ALA A 370 -2.00 19.78 14.79
CA ALA A 370 -0.78 20.57 14.63
C ALA A 370 0.22 20.34 15.79
N GLY A 371 -0.27 20.30 17.03
CA GLY A 371 0.55 19.97 18.19
C GLY A 371 1.13 18.55 18.14
N LEU A 372 0.34 17.58 17.63
CA LEU A 372 0.80 16.21 17.45
C LEU A 372 1.84 16.08 16.32
N ALA A 373 1.66 16.80 15.20
CA ALA A 373 2.64 16.89 14.12
C ALA A 373 3.95 17.54 14.62
N ALA A 374 3.85 18.60 15.42
CA ALA A 374 5.00 19.27 16.04
C ALA A 374 5.75 18.34 17.00
N LEU A 375 5.05 17.53 17.81
CA LEU A 375 5.68 16.46 18.61
C LEU A 375 6.45 15.49 17.70
N GLY A 376 5.81 15.00 16.64
CA GLY A 376 6.42 14.08 15.66
C GLY A 376 7.69 14.62 14.98
N ALA A 377 7.73 15.91 14.65
CA ALA A 377 8.90 16.55 14.07
C ALA A 377 9.98 16.94 15.09
N SER A 378 9.61 17.02 16.38
CA SER A 378 10.53 17.48 17.43
C SER A 378 11.48 16.40 17.97
N ARG A 379 11.14 15.09 17.86
CA ARG A 379 11.91 13.98 18.47
C ARG A 379 12.07 12.77 17.53
N ARG A 380 13.23 12.11 17.55
CA ARG A 380 13.54 10.92 16.71
C ARG A 380 12.69 9.70 17.05
N ASN A 381 12.25 9.56 18.29
CA ASN A 381 11.36 8.49 18.74
C ASN A 381 9.88 8.72 18.39
N ALA A 382 9.46 9.93 18.01
CA ALA A 382 8.06 10.34 17.85
C ALA A 382 7.44 9.95 16.49
N VAL A 383 7.72 8.72 16.03
CA VAL A 383 7.23 8.18 14.75
C VAL A 383 5.70 8.06 14.73
N TRP A 384 5.10 7.54 15.82
CA TRP A 384 3.64 7.40 15.92
C TRP A 384 2.89 8.75 15.92
N PRO A 385 3.30 9.78 16.70
CA PRO A 385 2.79 11.13 16.56
C PRO A 385 2.82 11.67 15.12
N ALA A 386 3.91 11.46 14.38
CA ALA A 386 4.00 11.90 12.98
C ALA A 386 2.97 11.18 12.07
N ILE A 387 2.87 9.85 12.18
CA ILE A 387 1.94 9.04 11.38
C ILE A 387 0.47 9.37 11.73
N ILE A 388 0.16 9.45 13.02
CA ILE A 388 -1.20 9.67 13.52
C ILE A 388 -1.66 11.11 13.26
N ALA A 389 -0.76 12.10 13.30
CA ALA A 389 -1.09 13.46 12.90
C ALA A 389 -1.41 13.55 11.39
N ALA A 390 -0.63 12.88 10.54
CA ALA A 390 -0.86 12.90 9.09
C ALA A 390 -2.18 12.18 8.71
N LEU A 391 -2.36 10.93 9.16
CA LEU A 391 -3.60 10.17 8.93
C LEU A 391 -4.81 10.82 9.60
N GLY A 392 -4.62 11.37 10.80
CA GLY A 392 -5.63 12.10 11.55
C GLY A 392 -6.10 13.35 10.82
N ALA A 393 -5.19 14.13 10.21
CA ALA A 393 -5.56 15.30 9.41
C ALA A 393 -6.47 14.91 8.24
N GLN A 394 -6.12 13.85 7.51
CA GLN A 394 -6.93 13.39 6.38
C GLN A 394 -8.29 12.86 6.83
N ALA A 395 -8.33 12.04 7.87
CA ALA A 395 -9.59 11.52 8.40
C ALA A 395 -10.46 12.62 9.01
N ALA A 396 -9.89 13.68 9.60
CA ALA A 396 -10.64 14.85 10.08
C ALA A 396 -11.34 15.60 8.93
N VAL A 397 -10.63 15.88 7.83
CA VAL A 397 -11.23 16.47 6.62
C VAL A 397 -12.34 15.57 6.06
N SER A 398 -12.11 14.25 5.96
CA SER A 398 -13.13 13.31 5.46
C SER A 398 -14.33 13.12 6.40
N VAL A 399 -14.21 13.37 7.71
CA VAL A 399 -15.35 13.40 8.64
C VAL A 399 -16.15 14.70 8.46
N MET A 400 -15.47 15.84 8.32
CA MET A 400 -16.12 17.13 8.06
C MET A 400 -16.76 17.23 6.67
N SER A 401 -16.31 16.46 5.67
CA SER A 401 -16.98 16.42 4.37
C SER A 401 -18.26 15.57 4.40
N ARG A 402 -18.27 14.45 5.14
CA ARG A 402 -19.49 13.63 5.34
C ARG A 402 -20.66 14.40 5.94
N SER A 403 -20.40 15.26 6.94
CA SER A 403 -21.44 16.14 7.51
C SER A 403 -21.86 17.29 6.58
N GLY A 404 -21.14 17.50 5.45
CA GLY A 404 -21.63 18.26 4.30
C GLY A 404 -22.42 17.42 3.29
N LEU A 405 -22.01 16.16 3.05
CA LEU A 405 -22.62 15.23 2.09
C LEU A 405 -24.03 14.75 2.49
N ASP A 406 -24.39 14.78 3.78
CA ASP A 406 -25.78 14.53 4.23
C ASP A 406 -26.81 15.50 3.58
N PHE A 407 -26.35 16.63 3.01
CA PHE A 407 -27.20 17.52 2.20
C PHE A 407 -27.67 16.89 0.87
N ILE A 408 -26.93 15.93 0.32
CA ILE A 408 -27.28 15.22 -0.93
C ILE A 408 -28.15 13.97 -0.64
N GLY A 409 -28.17 13.49 0.60
CA GLY A 409 -29.02 12.37 1.02
C GLY A 409 -30.53 12.67 1.02
N ILE A 410 -30.92 13.94 1.03
CA ILE A 410 -32.33 14.39 1.12
C ILE A 410 -32.96 14.53 -0.28
N ILE A 411 -32.99 13.43 -1.03
CA ILE A 411 -33.80 13.28 -2.25
C ILE A 411 -34.86 12.18 -2.08
N ASN A 412 -34.69 11.27 -1.12
CA ASN A 412 -35.67 10.23 -0.78
C ASN A 412 -36.47 10.58 0.49
N ASP A 413 -37.68 11.09 0.25
CA ASP A 413 -38.82 11.23 1.16
C ASP A 413 -38.94 12.45 2.11
N THR A 414 -39.98 13.22 1.78
CA THR A 414 -40.78 14.12 2.63
C THR A 414 -40.19 15.44 3.13
N SER A 415 -41.06 16.44 3.12
CA SER A 415 -40.84 17.85 3.45
C SER A 415 -40.10 18.08 4.78
N ILE A 416 -38.80 18.37 4.69
CA ILE A 416 -37.99 18.94 5.77
C ILE A 416 -37.54 20.33 5.32
N ALA A 417 -37.67 21.32 6.20
CA ALA A 417 -37.17 22.66 5.92
C ALA A 417 -35.65 22.60 5.70
N LEU A 418 -35.20 22.93 4.48
CA LEU A 418 -33.78 23.02 4.16
C LEU A 418 -33.09 23.93 5.19
N PRO A 419 -32.08 23.43 5.92
CA PRO A 419 -31.20 24.32 6.67
C PRO A 419 -30.64 25.38 5.71
N PRO A 420 -30.53 26.65 6.12
CA PRO A 420 -30.03 27.69 5.23
C PRO A 420 -28.66 27.28 4.70
N VAL A 421 -28.47 27.45 3.38
CA VAL A 421 -27.21 27.17 2.69
C VAL A 421 -26.08 27.83 3.47
N ARG A 422 -25.19 27.03 4.08
CA ARG A 422 -24.04 27.54 4.82
C ARG A 422 -23.03 28.06 3.80
N THR A 423 -23.17 29.33 3.43
CA THR A 423 -22.37 30.08 2.45
C THR A 423 -20.94 30.40 2.92
N GLY A 424 -20.30 29.49 3.66
CA GLY A 424 -19.01 29.74 4.29
C GLY A 424 -18.29 28.51 4.82
N TYR A 425 -17.86 27.60 3.94
CA TYR A 425 -16.93 26.50 4.26
C TYR A 425 -15.48 26.98 4.54
N MET A 426 -15.32 28.23 4.98
CA MET A 426 -14.01 28.86 5.13
C MET A 426 -13.18 28.22 6.24
N ALA A 427 -13.82 27.69 7.30
CA ALA A 427 -13.14 27.05 8.41
C ALA A 427 -12.64 25.64 8.03
N GLU A 428 -13.41 24.91 7.24
CA GLU A 428 -13.11 23.59 6.69
C GLU A 428 -11.91 23.67 5.73
N ILE A 429 -11.98 24.59 4.76
CA ILE A 429 -10.89 24.84 3.81
C ILE A 429 -9.64 25.33 4.55
N ALA A 430 -9.78 26.27 5.50
CA ALA A 430 -8.65 26.76 6.29
C ALA A 430 -8.00 25.66 7.16
N MET A 431 -8.79 24.73 7.71
CA MET A 431 -8.25 23.56 8.40
C MET A 431 -7.47 22.65 7.46
N ALA A 432 -8.06 22.26 6.32
CA ALA A 432 -7.45 21.32 5.38
C ALA A 432 -6.10 21.85 4.84
N LEU A 433 -6.09 23.09 4.36
CA LEU A 433 -4.89 23.72 3.81
C LEU A 433 -3.90 24.14 4.91
N GLY A 434 -4.40 24.57 6.08
CA GLY A 434 -3.58 24.91 7.24
C GLY A 434 -2.84 23.71 7.81
N LEU A 435 -3.52 22.57 7.98
CA LEU A 435 -2.88 21.31 8.38
C LEU A 435 -1.87 20.82 7.33
N GLY A 436 -2.17 20.97 6.04
CA GLY A 436 -1.21 20.71 4.96
C GLY A 436 0.06 21.57 5.09
N ALA A 437 -0.08 22.88 5.29
CA ALA A 437 1.05 23.77 5.52
C ALA A 437 1.84 23.40 6.80
N ILE A 438 1.16 23.01 7.89
CA ILE A 438 1.79 22.61 9.15
C ILE A 438 2.56 21.29 8.99
N LEU A 439 2.02 20.30 8.27
CA LEU A 439 2.72 19.04 7.98
C LEU A 439 3.96 19.27 7.10
N LEU A 440 3.89 20.17 6.11
CA LEU A 440 5.04 20.60 5.31
C LEU A 440 6.12 21.26 6.18
N LEU A 441 5.75 22.21 7.03
CA LEU A 441 6.67 22.90 7.95
C LEU A 441 7.30 21.93 8.96
N CYS A 442 6.53 20.99 9.49
CA CYS A 442 7.01 19.94 10.40
C CYS A 442 8.01 19.02 9.69
N GLY A 443 7.69 18.55 8.48
CA GLY A 443 8.58 17.72 7.68
C GLY A 443 9.88 18.42 7.31
N PHE A 444 9.83 19.68 6.85
CA PHE A 444 11.02 20.46 6.56
C PHE A 444 11.85 20.76 7.82
N SER A 445 11.22 21.06 8.95
CA SER A 445 11.87 21.26 10.24
C SER A 445 12.61 20.00 10.71
N PHE A 446 12.00 18.82 10.57
CA PHE A 446 12.66 17.54 10.86
C PHE A 446 13.84 17.28 9.92
N LEU A 447 13.63 17.39 8.60
CA LEU A 447 14.67 17.20 7.58
C LEU A 447 15.89 18.09 7.82
N LYS A 448 15.65 19.37 8.15
CA LYS A 448 16.69 20.37 8.43
C LYS A 448 17.46 20.12 9.74
N ARG A 449 16.79 19.63 10.79
CA ARG A 449 17.39 19.48 12.12
C ARG A 449 17.95 18.09 12.40
N LYS A 450 17.44 17.06 11.72
CA LYS A 450 17.62 15.65 12.08
C LYS A 450 17.75 14.69 10.90
N GLY A 451 17.45 15.11 9.68
CA GLY A 451 17.29 14.19 8.56
C GLY A 451 18.58 13.56 8.03
N ALA A 452 19.75 14.17 8.28
CA ALA A 452 21.05 13.58 7.94
C ALA A 452 21.34 12.34 8.81
N ASP A 453 21.19 12.49 10.12
CA ASP A 453 21.47 11.46 11.13
C ASP A 453 20.39 10.35 11.21
N ASP A 454 19.25 10.52 10.53
CA ASP A 454 18.09 9.62 10.63
C ASP A 454 17.39 9.47 9.26
N PRO A 455 18.06 8.84 8.27
CA PRO A 455 17.59 8.81 6.89
C PRO A 455 16.26 8.05 6.72
N ASP A 456 15.95 7.08 7.58
CA ASP A 456 14.70 6.32 7.51
C ASP A 456 13.50 7.13 8.03
N PHE A 457 13.65 7.90 9.11
CA PHE A 457 12.58 8.83 9.53
C PHE A 457 12.52 10.08 8.62
N ALA A 458 13.65 10.49 8.02
CA ALA A 458 13.69 11.53 7.00
C ALA A 458 12.88 11.14 5.75
N GLN A 459 12.97 9.88 5.29
CA GLN A 459 12.14 9.35 4.20
C GLN A 459 10.64 9.42 4.55
N LEU A 460 10.26 9.06 5.78
CA LEU A 460 8.86 9.15 6.24
C LEU A 460 8.37 10.60 6.30
N TRP A 461 9.14 11.53 6.87
CA TRP A 461 8.76 12.95 6.94
C TRP A 461 8.72 13.63 5.57
N ALA A 462 9.62 13.27 4.64
CA ALA A 462 9.52 13.69 3.25
C ALA A 462 8.26 13.13 2.57
N GLY A 463 7.90 11.87 2.84
CA GLY A 463 6.65 11.26 2.38
C GLY A 463 5.42 11.97 2.92
N ILE A 464 5.39 12.29 4.21
CA ILE A 464 4.30 13.05 4.83
C ILE A 464 4.17 14.43 4.19
N ALA A 465 5.26 15.17 4.07
CA ALA A 465 5.28 16.53 3.50
C ALA A 465 4.97 16.56 1.98
N ALA A 466 5.28 15.50 1.24
CA ALA A 466 4.98 15.39 -0.18
C ALA A 466 3.54 14.93 -0.48
N LEU A 467 2.99 14.02 0.34
CA LEU A 467 1.69 13.38 0.07
C LEU A 467 0.52 14.11 0.74
N PHE A 468 0.57 14.31 2.05
CA PHE A 468 -0.61 14.76 2.81
C PHE A 468 -1.01 16.20 2.50
N PRO A 469 -0.09 17.18 2.35
CA PRO A 469 -0.49 18.53 1.95
C PRO A 469 -1.17 18.58 0.59
N VAL A 470 -0.78 17.72 -0.36
CA VAL A 470 -1.48 17.57 -1.65
C VAL A 470 -2.83 16.91 -1.44
N TRP A 471 -2.89 15.78 -0.70
CA TRP A 471 -4.13 15.03 -0.48
C TRP A 471 -5.20 15.88 0.25
N LEU A 472 -4.82 16.62 1.29
CA LEU A 472 -5.70 17.56 2.00
C LEU A 472 -6.21 18.67 1.08
N GLY A 473 -5.34 19.22 0.22
CA GLY A 473 -5.73 20.20 -0.79
C GLY A 473 -6.68 19.64 -1.84
N THR A 474 -6.44 18.42 -2.32
CA THR A 474 -7.33 17.71 -3.25
C THR A 474 -8.67 17.38 -2.61
N ALA A 475 -8.69 16.89 -1.36
CA ALA A 475 -9.92 16.60 -0.64
C ALA A 475 -10.75 17.87 -0.41
N SER A 476 -10.11 18.96 0.02
CA SER A 476 -10.75 20.28 0.15
C SER A 476 -11.32 20.79 -1.18
N PHE A 477 -10.58 20.60 -2.29
CA PHE A 477 -11.06 20.99 -3.63
C PHE A 477 -12.23 20.14 -4.12
N VAL A 478 -12.19 18.82 -3.92
CA VAL A 478 -13.26 17.91 -4.36
C VAL A 478 -14.57 18.15 -3.60
N GLU A 479 -14.48 18.52 -2.32
CA GLU A 479 -15.65 18.66 -1.44
C GLU A 479 -16.19 20.11 -1.37
N TYR A 480 -15.33 21.12 -1.47
CA TYR A 480 -15.70 22.54 -1.27
C TYR A 480 -15.25 23.48 -2.41
N GLY A 481 -14.50 22.97 -3.39
CA GLY A 481 -13.94 23.77 -4.48
C GLY A 481 -14.89 23.95 -5.66
N ASN A 482 -14.53 24.88 -6.56
CA ASN A 482 -15.29 25.13 -7.78
C ASN A 482 -14.55 24.61 -9.02
N LEU A 483 -15.16 23.65 -9.74
CA LEU A 483 -14.56 23.04 -10.93
C LEU A 483 -14.21 24.12 -11.98
N GLY A 484 -12.98 24.03 -12.49
CA GLY A 484 -12.47 24.88 -13.57
C GLY A 484 -12.09 26.33 -13.22
N ARG A 485 -12.43 26.86 -12.03
CA ARG A 485 -12.13 28.26 -11.64
C ARG A 485 -11.80 28.47 -10.15
N ASP A 486 -11.17 27.50 -9.50
CA ASP A 486 -10.77 27.64 -8.09
C ASP A 486 -9.34 28.20 -7.93
N TRP A 487 -9.25 29.52 -7.78
CA TRP A 487 -7.98 30.23 -7.55
C TRP A 487 -7.33 29.96 -6.20
N LEU A 488 -8.10 29.56 -5.19
CA LEU A 488 -7.60 29.36 -3.83
C LEU A 488 -6.83 28.04 -3.75
N HIS A 489 -7.45 26.95 -4.19
CA HIS A 489 -6.79 25.65 -4.28
C HIS A 489 -5.66 25.65 -5.33
N ALA A 490 -5.78 26.44 -6.40
CA ALA A 490 -4.70 26.67 -7.35
C ALA A 490 -3.47 27.34 -6.73
N ALA A 491 -3.67 28.47 -6.04
CA ALA A 491 -2.58 29.20 -5.38
C ALA A 491 -1.90 28.33 -4.32
N TYR A 492 -2.67 27.54 -3.57
CA TYR A 492 -2.15 26.56 -2.63
C TYR A 492 -1.31 25.49 -3.33
N GLY A 493 -1.79 24.87 -4.41
CA GLY A 493 -1.06 23.86 -5.17
C GLY A 493 0.24 24.38 -5.80
N LEU A 494 0.22 25.59 -6.37
CA LEU A 494 1.44 26.27 -6.87
C LEU A 494 2.43 26.53 -5.73
N GLY A 495 1.98 27.15 -4.64
CA GLY A 495 2.82 27.47 -3.48
C GLY A 495 3.47 26.22 -2.90
N LEU A 496 2.68 25.16 -2.68
CA LEU A 496 3.16 23.86 -2.22
C LEU A 496 4.19 23.25 -3.18
N GLY A 497 3.94 23.28 -4.49
CA GLY A 497 4.86 22.76 -5.51
C GLY A 497 6.21 23.49 -5.52
N PHE A 498 6.20 24.83 -5.46
CA PHE A 498 7.43 25.62 -5.38
C PHE A 498 8.17 25.43 -4.05
N LEU A 499 7.46 25.34 -2.91
CA LEU A 499 8.07 25.09 -1.60
C LEU A 499 8.73 23.69 -1.52
N LEU A 500 8.10 22.67 -2.13
CA LEU A 500 8.66 21.32 -2.21
C LEU A 500 9.93 21.27 -3.09
N ILE A 501 9.96 21.98 -4.22
CA ILE A 501 11.18 22.14 -5.03
C ILE A 501 12.26 22.91 -4.28
N ALA A 502 11.91 24.00 -3.59
CA ALA A 502 12.86 24.78 -2.78
C ALA A 502 13.45 23.95 -1.64
N ALA A 503 12.65 23.10 -1.00
CA ALA A 503 13.12 22.14 0.01
C ALA A 503 14.03 21.07 -0.60
N ALA A 504 13.70 20.52 -1.78
CA ALA A 504 14.55 19.57 -2.50
C ALA A 504 15.90 20.17 -2.91
N GLU A 505 15.92 21.42 -3.41
CA GLU A 505 17.14 22.17 -3.73
C GLU A 505 17.95 22.50 -2.46
N TRP A 506 17.29 22.82 -1.32
CA TRP A 506 17.98 22.99 -0.05
C TRP A 506 18.68 21.70 0.42
N LEU A 507 18.01 20.55 0.30
CA LEU A 507 18.58 19.23 0.59
C LEU A 507 19.75 18.90 -0.35
N HIS A 508 19.60 19.19 -1.64
CA HIS A 508 20.66 18.97 -2.64
C HIS A 508 21.96 19.71 -2.27
N ARG A 509 21.83 20.97 -1.82
CA ARG A 509 22.98 21.80 -1.39
C ARG A 509 23.68 21.32 -0.12
N GLN A 510 23.07 20.42 0.66
CA GLN A 510 23.76 19.81 1.81
C GLN A 510 24.80 18.74 1.39
N ASN A 511 24.78 18.30 0.12
CA ASN A 511 25.71 17.34 -0.47
C ASN A 511 25.92 16.04 0.36
N ASN A 512 24.86 15.54 1.00
CA ASN A 512 24.87 14.34 1.83
C ASN A 512 23.95 13.27 1.23
N GLU A 513 24.47 12.04 1.07
CA GLU A 513 23.75 10.92 0.46
C GLU A 513 22.47 10.53 1.23
N ALA A 514 22.43 10.71 2.55
CA ALA A 514 21.24 10.49 3.39
C ALA A 514 20.00 11.23 2.86
N TYR A 515 20.20 12.39 2.22
CA TYR A 515 19.12 13.22 1.68
C TYR A 515 18.67 12.86 0.26
N ARG A 516 19.38 11.96 -0.45
CA ARG A 516 19.07 11.60 -1.85
C ARG A 516 17.64 11.03 -2.01
N LYS A 517 17.20 10.18 -1.07
CA LYS A 517 15.83 9.63 -1.07
C LYS A 517 14.77 10.65 -0.63
N PRO A 518 14.90 11.37 0.51
CA PRO A 518 14.01 12.49 0.85
C PRO A 518 13.82 13.49 -0.29
N LEU A 519 14.91 13.94 -0.93
CA LEU A 519 14.88 14.83 -2.09
C LEU A 519 14.00 14.28 -3.21
N ASN A 520 14.23 13.03 -3.62
CA ASN A 520 13.46 12.39 -4.68
C ASN A 520 11.95 12.32 -4.35
N ILE A 521 11.58 12.15 -3.08
CA ILE A 521 10.19 12.13 -2.63
C ILE A 521 9.55 13.53 -2.69
N LEU A 522 10.26 14.58 -2.27
CA LEU A 522 9.75 15.96 -2.33
C LEU A 522 9.53 16.43 -3.77
N VAL A 523 10.44 16.10 -4.69
CA VAL A 523 10.32 16.41 -6.13
C VAL A 523 9.16 15.66 -6.79
N LEU A 524 8.79 14.47 -6.28
CA LEU A 524 7.57 13.79 -6.71
C LEU A 524 6.31 14.47 -6.16
N GLY A 525 6.35 14.90 -4.89
CA GLY A 525 5.27 15.69 -4.27
C GLY A 525 5.00 17.01 -4.99
N SER A 526 6.04 17.71 -5.46
CA SER A 526 5.87 18.96 -6.20
C SER A 526 5.16 18.77 -7.54
N PHE A 527 5.35 17.63 -8.22
CA PHE A 527 4.56 17.30 -9.41
C PHE A 527 3.08 17.12 -9.06
N ALA A 528 2.78 16.39 -7.98
CA ALA A 528 1.40 16.18 -7.54
C ALA A 528 0.72 17.51 -7.10
N ALA A 529 1.47 18.41 -6.46
CA ALA A 529 0.98 19.75 -6.09
C ALA A 529 0.68 20.64 -7.32
N PHE A 530 1.54 20.63 -8.34
CA PHE A 530 1.25 21.31 -9.60
C PHE A 530 0.11 20.66 -10.39
N ALA A 531 -0.04 19.33 -10.33
CA ALA A 531 -1.16 18.62 -10.94
C ALA A 531 -2.50 18.99 -10.26
N LEU A 532 -2.53 19.13 -8.94
CA LEU A 532 -3.68 19.68 -8.20
C LEU A 532 -4.02 21.09 -8.70
N SER A 533 -3.05 22.01 -8.71
CA SER A 533 -3.31 23.39 -9.21
C SER A 533 -3.77 23.43 -10.66
N LEU A 534 -3.28 22.52 -11.50
CA LEU A 534 -3.73 22.45 -12.89
C LEU A 534 -5.18 21.98 -12.96
N HIS A 535 -5.57 21.01 -12.14
CA HIS A 535 -6.93 20.47 -12.12
C HIS A 535 -7.95 21.46 -11.54
N THR A 536 -7.54 22.34 -10.63
CA THR A 536 -8.41 23.38 -10.04
C THR A 536 -8.71 24.54 -11.00
N LEU A 537 -7.86 24.75 -12.03
CA LEU A 537 -7.98 25.84 -13.01
C LEU A 537 -8.38 25.40 -14.42
N THR A 538 -8.35 24.09 -14.72
CA THR A 538 -8.51 23.59 -16.10
C THR A 538 -9.25 22.27 -16.15
N GLU A 539 -9.97 22.07 -17.26
CA GLU A 539 -10.77 20.89 -17.53
C GLU A 539 -10.48 20.30 -18.93
N GLY A 540 -11.08 19.14 -19.20
CA GLY A 540 -11.04 18.44 -20.49
C GLY A 540 -9.64 18.36 -21.12
N LEU A 541 -9.53 18.88 -22.34
CA LEU A 541 -8.32 18.91 -23.16
C LEU A 541 -7.15 19.67 -22.52
N THR A 542 -7.43 20.81 -21.88
CA THR A 542 -6.40 21.72 -21.38
C THR A 542 -5.60 21.06 -20.26
N THR A 543 -6.26 20.38 -19.32
CA THR A 543 -5.58 19.62 -18.25
C THR A 543 -4.73 18.48 -18.83
N THR A 544 -5.26 17.73 -19.81
CA THR A 544 -4.54 16.59 -20.41
C THR A 544 -3.22 17.01 -21.04
N ILE A 545 -3.25 18.10 -21.82
CA ILE A 545 -2.06 18.67 -22.44
C ILE A 545 -1.11 19.21 -21.36
N LEU A 546 -1.58 20.10 -20.48
CA LEU A 546 -0.71 20.77 -19.52
C LEU A 546 -0.10 19.81 -18.49
N LEU A 547 -0.74 18.69 -18.15
CA LEU A 547 -0.16 17.66 -17.28
C LEU A 547 1.09 17.03 -17.91
N SER A 548 1.05 16.76 -19.22
CA SER A 548 2.21 16.29 -19.98
C SER A 548 3.29 17.37 -20.17
N VAL A 549 2.90 18.64 -20.30
CA VAL A 549 3.83 19.79 -20.35
C VAL A 549 4.57 19.96 -19.03
N ILE A 550 3.88 19.85 -17.88
CA ILE A 550 4.52 19.89 -16.55
C ILE A 550 5.48 18.71 -16.41
N GLY A 551 5.06 17.48 -16.76
CA GLY A 551 5.94 16.31 -16.77
C GLY A 551 7.21 16.51 -17.61
N PHE A 552 7.07 17.09 -18.81
CA PHE A 552 8.18 17.45 -19.68
C PHE A 552 9.10 18.52 -19.06
N GLY A 553 8.55 19.48 -18.32
CA GLY A 553 9.33 20.48 -17.58
C GLY A 553 10.33 19.86 -16.59
N TYR A 554 9.98 18.75 -15.93
CA TYR A 554 10.90 18.01 -15.06
C TYR A 554 12.00 17.28 -15.87
N VAL A 555 11.71 16.85 -17.10
CA VAL A 555 12.75 16.33 -18.01
C VAL A 555 13.68 17.44 -18.48
N LEU A 556 13.18 18.64 -18.78
CA LEU A 556 14.03 19.80 -19.08
C LEU A 556 14.97 20.14 -17.91
N ALA A 557 14.50 20.00 -16.66
CA ALA A 557 15.32 20.22 -15.46
C ALA A 557 16.52 19.25 -15.34
N THR A 558 16.51 18.09 -16.01
CA THR A 558 17.69 17.19 -16.05
C THR A 558 18.92 17.82 -16.68
N ARG A 559 18.77 18.87 -17.49
CA ARG A 559 19.89 19.67 -18.02
C ARG A 559 20.61 20.50 -16.96
N GLN A 560 19.99 20.71 -15.80
CA GLN A 560 20.51 21.53 -14.71
C GLN A 560 20.75 20.75 -13.40
N ARG A 561 20.11 19.59 -13.24
CA ARG A 561 20.14 18.79 -12.00
C ARG A 561 20.17 17.29 -12.32
N ASN A 562 21.15 16.58 -11.74
CA ASN A 562 21.31 15.13 -11.90
C ASN A 562 20.49 14.33 -10.85
N TRP A 563 19.22 14.70 -10.65
CA TRP A 563 18.35 14.02 -9.67
C TRP A 563 17.64 12.82 -10.32
N ASP A 564 17.77 11.63 -9.72
CA ASP A 564 17.31 10.36 -10.32
C ASP A 564 15.81 10.30 -10.64
N VAL A 565 15.00 11.09 -9.91
CA VAL A 565 13.53 11.08 -10.03
C VAL A 565 13.01 11.93 -11.19
N LEU A 566 13.78 12.89 -11.72
CA LEU A 566 13.30 13.82 -12.74
C LEU A 566 12.73 13.11 -14.00
N PRO A 567 13.39 12.06 -14.56
CA PRO A 567 12.80 11.23 -15.61
C PRO A 567 11.51 10.49 -15.21
N TRP A 568 11.39 10.09 -13.95
CA TRP A 568 10.20 9.38 -13.45
C TRP A 568 8.98 10.29 -13.33
N VAL A 569 9.16 11.60 -13.15
CA VAL A 569 8.04 12.54 -13.12
C VAL A 569 7.30 12.57 -14.47
N MET A 570 8.03 12.56 -15.60
CA MET A 570 7.37 12.45 -16.92
C MET A 570 6.72 11.08 -17.13
N ALA A 571 7.34 9.99 -16.66
CA ALA A 571 6.71 8.67 -16.70
C ALA A 571 5.37 8.65 -15.94
N ILE A 572 5.31 9.29 -14.78
CA ILE A 572 4.10 9.40 -13.95
C ILE A 572 3.08 10.33 -14.60
N ALA A 573 3.51 11.45 -15.21
CA ALA A 573 2.64 12.33 -15.99
C ALA A 573 2.01 11.59 -17.18
N SER A 574 2.79 10.78 -17.91
CA SER A 574 2.31 9.93 -19.00
C SER A 574 1.28 8.88 -18.52
N VAL A 575 1.52 8.24 -17.37
CA VAL A 575 0.54 7.31 -16.77
C VAL A 575 -0.74 8.03 -16.36
N ALA A 576 -0.64 9.21 -15.75
CA ALA A 576 -1.80 10.01 -15.35
C ALA A 576 -2.62 10.51 -16.55
N VAL A 577 -1.96 10.91 -17.64
CA VAL A 577 -2.60 11.22 -18.92
C VAL A 577 -3.30 9.99 -19.51
N LEU A 578 -2.67 8.82 -19.50
CA LEU A 578 -3.32 7.57 -19.96
C LEU A 578 -4.52 7.19 -19.09
N GLY A 579 -4.45 7.38 -17.76
CA GLY A 579 -5.59 7.17 -16.86
C GLY A 579 -6.76 8.11 -17.14
N ARG A 580 -6.47 9.39 -17.40
CA ARG A 580 -7.48 10.38 -17.81
C ARG A 580 -8.11 10.04 -19.16
N ILE A 581 -7.30 9.63 -20.13
CA ILE A 581 -7.74 9.15 -21.45
C ILE A 581 -8.62 7.89 -21.34
N ALA A 582 -8.29 6.97 -20.43
CA ALA A 582 -9.09 5.77 -20.18
C ALA A 582 -10.44 6.09 -19.50
N TRP A 583 -10.51 7.15 -18.70
CA TRP A 583 -11.75 7.63 -18.09
C TRP A 583 -12.66 8.37 -19.08
N GLU A 584 -12.08 9.25 -19.90
CA GLU A 584 -12.82 10.01 -20.93
C GLU A 584 -12.07 10.01 -22.28
N PRO A 585 -12.32 9.01 -23.15
CA PRO A 585 -11.60 8.88 -24.42
C PRO A 585 -11.77 10.04 -25.40
N THR A 586 -12.87 10.80 -25.29
CA THR A 586 -13.14 11.98 -26.13
C THR A 586 -12.36 13.20 -25.68
N ILE A 587 -11.88 13.24 -24.43
CA ILE A 587 -11.13 14.34 -23.78
C ILE A 587 -11.90 15.67 -23.62
N VAL A 588 -12.90 15.96 -24.46
CA VAL A 588 -13.73 17.18 -24.43
C VAL A 588 -15.22 16.92 -24.18
N GLY A 589 -15.59 15.67 -23.90
CA GLY A 589 -16.98 15.21 -23.90
C GLY A 589 -17.50 14.89 -25.31
N PRO A 590 -18.36 13.88 -25.49
CA PRO A 590 -18.85 13.46 -26.82
C PRO A 590 -19.52 14.58 -27.63
N GLN A 591 -20.22 15.51 -26.96
CA GLN A 591 -20.97 16.58 -27.62
C GLN A 591 -20.09 17.70 -28.19
N ASN A 592 -18.85 17.85 -27.70
CA ASN A 592 -17.92 18.90 -28.14
C ASN A 592 -16.86 18.38 -29.13
N LEU A 593 -16.96 17.11 -29.55
CA LEU A 593 -15.99 16.49 -30.44
C LEU A 593 -16.27 16.90 -31.90
N GLY A 594 -15.32 17.60 -32.51
CA GLY A 594 -15.42 18.04 -33.90
C GLY A 594 -15.31 16.90 -34.91
N LEU A 595 -16.26 16.82 -35.84
CA LEU A 595 -16.41 15.77 -36.86
C LEU A 595 -15.25 15.68 -37.89
N THR A 596 -14.33 16.66 -37.89
CA THR A 596 -13.15 16.67 -38.77
C THR A 596 -12.23 15.47 -38.47
N PRO A 597 -12.00 14.53 -39.41
CA PRO A 597 -11.41 13.22 -39.10
C PRO A 597 -10.07 13.24 -38.34
N VAL A 598 -9.19 14.21 -38.65
CA VAL A 598 -7.84 14.32 -38.06
C VAL A 598 -7.66 15.62 -37.26
N PHE A 599 -8.11 16.76 -37.78
CA PHE A 599 -7.89 18.07 -37.15
C PHE A 599 -8.98 18.43 -36.13
N ASN A 600 -9.14 17.60 -35.10
CA ASN A 600 -10.08 17.80 -33.99
C ASN A 600 -9.35 17.82 -32.62
N ALA A 601 -10.09 17.73 -31.51
CA ALA A 601 -9.55 17.73 -30.15
C ALA A 601 -8.69 16.50 -29.79
N LEU A 602 -8.84 15.36 -30.49
CA LEU A 602 -8.08 14.15 -30.22
C LEU A 602 -6.62 14.29 -30.65
N LEU A 603 -6.34 14.99 -31.76
CA LEU A 603 -4.98 15.21 -32.26
C LEU A 603 -4.08 15.94 -31.25
N PRO A 604 -4.44 17.11 -30.67
CA PRO A 604 -3.65 17.71 -29.62
C PRO A 604 -3.76 16.92 -28.29
N GLY A 605 -4.92 16.34 -27.98
CA GLY A 605 -5.17 15.64 -26.71
C GLY A 605 -4.37 14.36 -26.52
N TYR A 606 -4.18 13.56 -27.57
CA TYR A 606 -3.35 12.36 -27.56
C TYR A 606 -1.95 12.64 -28.15
N GLY A 607 -1.87 13.44 -29.21
CA GLY A 607 -0.64 13.67 -29.97
C GLY A 607 0.38 14.54 -29.24
N ILE A 608 -0.02 15.60 -28.52
CA ILE A 608 0.95 16.42 -27.75
C ILE A 608 1.57 15.59 -26.60
N PRO A 609 0.80 14.88 -25.75
CA PRO A 609 1.39 14.03 -24.73
C PRO A 609 2.28 12.91 -25.30
N ALA A 610 1.89 12.29 -26.42
CA ALA A 610 2.72 11.30 -27.11
C ALA A 610 4.03 11.92 -27.63
N LEU A 611 3.98 13.07 -28.29
CA LEU A 611 5.16 13.78 -28.80
C LEU A 611 6.09 14.19 -27.65
N LEU A 612 5.57 14.73 -26.55
CA LEU A 612 6.37 15.09 -25.39
C LEU A 612 7.02 13.86 -24.74
N ALA A 613 6.33 12.71 -24.69
CA ALA A 613 6.92 11.46 -24.21
C ALA A 613 8.05 10.96 -25.15
N ILE A 614 7.87 11.05 -26.47
CA ILE A 614 8.90 10.72 -27.47
C ILE A 614 10.12 11.63 -27.34
N VAL A 615 9.92 12.95 -27.28
CA VAL A 615 11.00 13.94 -27.12
C VAL A 615 11.73 13.73 -25.80
N SER A 616 11.01 13.42 -24.71
CA SER A 616 11.62 13.08 -23.41
C SER A 616 12.49 11.83 -23.49
N ALA A 617 11.99 10.77 -24.14
CA ALA A 617 12.72 9.53 -24.33
C ALA A 617 13.97 9.70 -25.22
N TRP A 618 13.93 10.64 -26.17
CA TRP A 618 15.09 11.04 -26.97
C TRP A 618 16.10 11.88 -26.17
N MET A 619 15.64 12.87 -25.39
CA MET A 619 16.50 13.68 -24.53
C MET A 619 17.22 12.84 -23.47
N LEU A 620 16.56 11.81 -22.95
CA LEU A 620 17.10 10.89 -21.94
C LEU A 620 17.87 9.70 -22.55
N ARG A 621 18.19 9.73 -23.85
CA ARG A 621 18.92 8.64 -24.51
C ARG A 621 20.30 8.37 -23.88
N ASP A 622 20.96 9.42 -23.39
CA ASP A 622 22.30 9.39 -22.79
C ASP A 622 22.26 9.39 -21.25
N TRP A 623 21.07 9.25 -20.64
CA TRP A 623 20.89 9.26 -19.18
C TRP A 623 21.35 7.93 -18.53
N PRO A 624 22.09 7.97 -17.40
CA PRO A 624 22.61 6.75 -16.76
C PRO A 624 21.52 5.81 -16.22
N GLY A 625 20.35 6.34 -15.86
CA GLY A 625 19.23 5.57 -15.34
C GLY A 625 18.45 4.79 -16.41
N PHE A 626 18.96 3.64 -16.84
CA PHE A 626 18.35 2.80 -17.89
C PHE A 626 16.87 2.43 -17.64
N ARG A 627 16.45 2.25 -16.38
CA ARG A 627 15.06 1.87 -16.04
C ARG A 627 14.02 2.93 -16.43
N ALA A 628 14.27 4.18 -16.07
CA ALA A 628 13.35 5.27 -16.37
C ALA A 628 13.30 5.55 -17.88
N LYS A 629 14.47 5.57 -18.53
CA LYS A 629 14.61 5.67 -19.99
C LYS A 629 13.81 4.59 -20.72
N ASN A 630 14.01 3.32 -20.36
CA ASN A 630 13.34 2.20 -21.02
C ASN A 630 11.82 2.21 -20.78
N PHE A 631 11.37 2.53 -19.56
CA PHE A 631 9.94 2.71 -19.29
C PHE A 631 9.33 3.85 -20.11
N LEU A 632 10.03 4.98 -20.21
CA LEU A 632 9.57 6.14 -20.96
C LEU A 632 9.52 5.89 -22.47
N GLN A 633 10.45 5.11 -23.03
CA GLN A 633 10.38 4.63 -24.41
C GLN A 633 9.17 3.70 -24.65
N ALA A 634 8.85 2.83 -23.71
CA ALA A 634 7.67 1.95 -23.81
C ALA A 634 6.36 2.76 -23.80
N ILE A 635 6.21 3.68 -22.84
CA ILE A 635 4.98 4.49 -22.71
C ILE A 635 4.84 5.50 -23.85
N ALA A 636 5.94 6.10 -24.34
CA ALA A 636 5.93 6.94 -25.53
C ALA A 636 5.47 6.18 -26.78
N SER A 637 5.94 4.93 -26.95
CA SER A 637 5.50 4.05 -28.04
C SER A 637 4.01 3.70 -27.94
N LEU A 638 3.52 3.44 -26.72
CA LEU A 638 2.10 3.15 -26.45
C LEU A 638 1.21 4.36 -26.71
N MET A 639 1.60 5.54 -26.23
CA MET A 639 0.85 6.79 -26.42
C MET A 639 0.81 7.20 -27.90
N GLY A 640 1.92 7.05 -28.63
CA GLY A 640 1.94 7.24 -30.08
C GLY A 640 1.02 6.28 -30.83
N LEU A 641 0.99 5.00 -30.43
CA LEU A 641 0.07 4.02 -30.99
C LEU A 641 -1.39 4.39 -30.72
N LEU A 642 -1.71 4.78 -29.49
CA LEU A 642 -3.06 5.13 -29.07
C LEU A 642 -3.57 6.39 -29.76
N ALA A 643 -2.70 7.39 -29.95
CA ALA A 643 -3.01 8.60 -30.73
C ALA A 643 -3.38 8.26 -32.18
N VAL A 644 -2.66 7.34 -32.83
CA VAL A 644 -3.00 6.87 -34.18
C VAL A 644 -4.30 6.06 -34.18
N ALA A 645 -4.47 5.15 -33.22
CA ALA A 645 -5.65 4.29 -33.13
C ALA A 645 -6.95 5.10 -32.93
N ILE A 646 -6.96 6.09 -32.02
CA ILE A 646 -8.18 6.86 -31.73
C ILE A 646 -8.57 7.80 -32.89
N LEU A 647 -7.58 8.38 -33.59
CA LEU A 647 -7.83 9.18 -34.80
C LEU A 647 -8.40 8.32 -35.93
N ILE A 648 -7.96 7.07 -36.06
CA ILE A 648 -8.53 6.12 -37.02
C ILE A 648 -9.96 5.72 -36.62
N ARG A 649 -10.23 5.43 -35.33
CA ARG A 649 -11.60 5.16 -34.84
C ARG A 649 -12.56 6.28 -35.23
N HIS A 650 -12.17 7.51 -34.88
CA HIS A 650 -12.94 8.71 -35.14
C HIS A 650 -13.16 8.96 -36.65
N ALA A 651 -12.11 8.77 -37.46
CA ALA A 651 -12.19 8.94 -38.91
C ALA A 651 -13.08 7.89 -39.60
N MET A 652 -13.09 6.65 -39.11
CA MET A 652 -13.91 5.57 -39.68
C MET A 652 -15.38 5.65 -39.27
N ASN A 653 -15.66 6.11 -38.05
CA ASN A 653 -17.02 6.21 -37.51
C ASN A 653 -17.64 7.61 -37.73
N GLY A 654 -17.33 8.25 -38.87
CA GLY A 654 -17.99 9.48 -39.31
C GLY A 654 -17.81 10.71 -38.41
N GLY A 655 -16.83 10.69 -37.50
CA GLY A 655 -16.59 11.75 -36.52
C GLY A 655 -17.14 11.48 -35.12
N THR A 656 -17.65 10.29 -34.81
CA THR A 656 -18.08 9.91 -33.45
C THR A 656 -17.10 8.94 -32.78
N LEU A 657 -17.14 8.92 -31.45
CA LEU A 657 -16.51 7.91 -30.60
C LEU A 657 -17.60 7.31 -29.70
N ASP A 658 -18.43 6.46 -30.29
CA ASP A 658 -19.56 5.79 -29.64
C ASP A 658 -19.28 4.29 -29.42
N GLU A 659 -20.27 3.60 -28.86
CA GLU A 659 -20.27 2.15 -28.61
C GLU A 659 -20.57 1.31 -29.87
N SER A 660 -20.47 1.89 -31.07
CA SER A 660 -20.65 1.14 -32.32
C SER A 660 -19.73 -0.08 -32.37
N VAL A 661 -20.33 -1.19 -32.83
CA VAL A 661 -19.61 -2.44 -33.07
C VAL A 661 -18.56 -2.17 -34.15
N PRO A 662 -17.25 -2.38 -33.88
CA PRO A 662 -16.20 -2.10 -34.85
C PRO A 662 -16.45 -2.88 -36.15
N THR A 663 -16.28 -2.22 -37.30
CA THR A 663 -16.25 -2.92 -38.59
C THR A 663 -15.04 -3.86 -38.66
N LEU A 664 -15.07 -4.89 -39.52
CA LEU A 664 -13.88 -5.71 -39.72
C LEU A 664 -12.69 -4.84 -40.15
N GLY A 665 -12.92 -3.84 -41.00
CA GLY A 665 -11.88 -2.91 -41.47
C GLY A 665 -11.20 -2.16 -40.32
N GLU A 666 -11.99 -1.65 -39.37
CA GLU A 666 -11.49 -0.95 -38.18
C GLU A 666 -10.66 -1.91 -37.30
N GLN A 667 -11.21 -3.09 -37.00
CA GLN A 667 -10.57 -4.09 -36.14
C GLN A 667 -9.26 -4.64 -36.73
N SER A 668 -9.18 -4.69 -38.06
CA SER A 668 -7.97 -5.06 -38.81
C SER A 668 -6.84 -4.06 -38.60
N ILE A 669 -7.16 -2.77 -38.56
CA ILE A 669 -6.17 -1.72 -38.36
C ILE A 669 -5.65 -1.76 -36.92
N TYR A 670 -6.50 -1.96 -35.91
CA TYR A 670 -6.04 -2.17 -34.53
C TYR A 670 -5.15 -3.41 -34.40
N THR A 671 -5.46 -4.47 -35.14
CA THR A 671 -4.63 -5.67 -35.19
C THR A 671 -3.25 -5.36 -35.75
N LEU A 672 -3.16 -4.71 -36.91
CA LEU A 672 -1.89 -4.29 -37.52
C LEU A 672 -1.09 -3.35 -36.62
N LEU A 673 -1.75 -2.38 -35.97
CA LEU A 673 -1.14 -1.49 -34.99
C LEU A 673 -0.56 -2.27 -33.79
N THR A 674 -1.31 -3.22 -33.22
CA THR A 674 -0.86 -3.99 -32.05
C THR A 674 0.28 -4.95 -32.39
N ILE A 675 0.27 -5.58 -33.57
CA ILE A 675 1.40 -6.37 -34.10
C ILE A 675 2.64 -5.47 -34.29
N GLY A 676 2.45 -4.29 -34.89
CA GLY A 676 3.51 -3.28 -35.04
C GLY A 676 4.13 -2.87 -33.71
N PHE A 677 3.29 -2.57 -32.70
CA PHE A 677 3.72 -2.23 -31.34
C PHE A 677 4.51 -3.36 -30.67
N SER A 678 4.07 -4.61 -30.82
CA SER A 678 4.83 -5.79 -30.37
C SER A 678 6.22 -5.86 -31.02
N GLY A 679 6.31 -5.61 -32.34
CA GLY A 679 7.57 -5.53 -33.08
C GLY A 679 8.47 -4.35 -32.69
N VAL A 680 7.90 -3.19 -32.39
CA VAL A 680 8.62 -2.00 -31.89
C VAL A 680 9.21 -2.28 -30.51
N LEU A 681 8.40 -2.74 -29.55
CA LEU A 681 8.88 -3.10 -28.20
C LEU A 681 9.95 -4.19 -28.28
N MET A 682 9.78 -5.18 -29.16
CA MET A 682 10.79 -6.22 -29.36
C MET A 682 12.10 -5.65 -29.94
N THR A 683 12.03 -4.69 -30.86
CA THR A 683 13.22 -4.03 -31.42
C THR A 683 13.92 -3.14 -30.39
N LEU A 684 13.17 -2.52 -29.47
CA LEU A 684 13.74 -1.80 -28.33
C LEU A 684 14.45 -2.76 -27.35
N ASP A 685 13.86 -3.92 -27.05
CA ASP A 685 14.47 -4.97 -26.21
C ASP A 685 15.81 -5.46 -26.75
N LEU A 686 15.93 -5.62 -28.08
CA LEU A 686 17.18 -6.04 -28.73
C LEU A 686 18.28 -4.97 -28.70
N LYS A 687 17.91 -3.69 -28.62
CA LYS A 687 18.86 -2.55 -28.51
C LYS A 687 19.20 -2.20 -27.06
N SER A 688 18.27 -2.43 -26.13
CA SER A 688 18.37 -2.09 -24.71
C SER A 688 17.57 -3.12 -23.89
N PRO A 689 18.17 -4.28 -23.55
CA PRO A 689 17.46 -5.38 -22.90
C PRO A 689 16.74 -4.93 -21.62
N SER A 690 15.44 -5.22 -21.54
CA SER A 690 14.60 -4.75 -20.44
C SER A 690 13.45 -5.72 -20.17
N PRO A 691 13.18 -6.10 -18.91
CA PRO A 691 11.98 -6.88 -18.58
C PRO A 691 10.69 -6.25 -19.13
N VAL A 692 10.60 -4.92 -19.11
CA VAL A 692 9.44 -4.17 -19.62
C VAL A 692 9.23 -4.39 -21.12
N PHE A 693 10.30 -4.31 -21.93
CA PHE A 693 10.22 -4.53 -23.38
C PHE A 693 10.03 -6.02 -23.71
N ARG A 694 10.76 -6.91 -23.01
CA ARG A 694 10.68 -8.37 -23.18
C ARG A 694 9.26 -8.87 -22.95
N TYR A 695 8.70 -8.62 -21.77
CA TYR A 695 7.35 -9.08 -21.45
C TYR A 695 6.28 -8.26 -22.17
N GLY A 696 6.45 -6.94 -22.30
CA GLY A 696 5.49 -6.07 -23.00
C GLY A 696 5.27 -6.45 -24.47
N SER A 697 6.35 -6.73 -25.22
CA SER A 697 6.22 -7.20 -26.62
C SER A 697 5.49 -8.55 -26.72
N MET A 698 5.78 -9.50 -25.82
CA MET A 698 5.10 -10.80 -25.80
C MET A 698 3.63 -10.67 -25.42
N ILE A 699 3.30 -9.90 -24.37
CA ILE A 699 1.93 -9.64 -23.91
C ILE A 699 1.12 -8.98 -25.04
N ALA A 700 1.65 -7.92 -25.66
CA ALA A 700 0.98 -7.26 -26.79
C ALA A 700 0.72 -8.23 -27.96
N GLY A 701 1.69 -9.08 -28.29
CA GLY A 701 1.52 -10.09 -29.35
C GLY A 701 0.50 -11.18 -29.00
N VAL A 702 0.45 -11.64 -27.74
CA VAL A 702 -0.55 -12.62 -27.29
C VAL A 702 -1.95 -12.02 -27.27
N ILE A 703 -2.11 -10.80 -26.76
CA ILE A 703 -3.40 -10.06 -26.78
C ILE A 703 -3.87 -9.87 -28.22
N ALA A 704 -2.98 -9.50 -29.14
CA ALA A 704 -3.31 -9.38 -30.56
C ALA A 704 -3.79 -10.72 -31.15
N VAL A 705 -3.14 -11.85 -30.83
CA VAL A 705 -3.56 -13.17 -31.34
C VAL A 705 -4.92 -13.57 -30.77
N ILE A 706 -5.18 -13.37 -29.48
CA ILE A 706 -6.48 -13.64 -28.85
C ILE A 706 -7.57 -12.78 -29.50
N ASN A 707 -7.32 -11.47 -29.64
CA ASN A 707 -8.24 -10.55 -30.28
C ASN A 707 -8.57 -10.96 -31.72
N VAL A 708 -7.56 -11.39 -32.49
CA VAL A 708 -7.74 -11.90 -33.85
C VAL A 708 -8.58 -13.16 -33.89
N LEU A 709 -8.27 -14.14 -33.03
CA LEU A 709 -9.01 -15.41 -32.98
C LEU A 709 -10.49 -15.17 -32.66
N VAL A 710 -10.82 -14.27 -31.74
CA VAL A 710 -12.22 -13.92 -31.42
C VAL A 710 -12.84 -13.08 -32.55
N MET A 711 -12.27 -11.90 -32.82
CA MET A 711 -12.92 -10.90 -33.67
C MET A 711 -12.92 -11.27 -35.15
N HIS A 712 -11.81 -11.76 -35.71
CA HIS A 712 -11.72 -11.93 -37.18
C HIS A 712 -12.33 -13.25 -37.65
N PHE A 713 -12.31 -14.30 -36.82
CA PHE A 713 -12.85 -15.61 -37.20
C PHE A 713 -14.34 -15.76 -36.85
N PHE A 714 -14.77 -15.27 -35.68
CA PHE A 714 -16.13 -15.49 -35.17
C PHE A 714 -17.01 -14.24 -35.19
N THR A 715 -16.55 -13.11 -34.63
CA THR A 715 -17.44 -11.94 -34.39
C THR A 715 -17.69 -11.08 -35.64
N LEU A 716 -16.63 -10.69 -36.35
CA LEU A 716 -16.66 -9.71 -37.46
C LEU A 716 -16.40 -10.36 -38.83
N ASN A 717 -16.52 -11.67 -38.92
CA ASN A 717 -16.29 -12.39 -40.18
C ASN A 717 -17.43 -12.10 -41.18
N PRO A 718 -17.17 -11.58 -42.40
CA PRO A 718 -18.21 -11.22 -43.37
C PRO A 718 -19.07 -12.41 -43.83
N TYR A 719 -18.60 -13.65 -43.60
CA TYR A 719 -19.42 -14.85 -43.77
C TYR A 719 -20.59 -14.94 -42.76
N PHE A 720 -20.41 -14.45 -41.54
CA PHE A 720 -21.46 -14.41 -40.50
C PHE A 720 -22.18 -13.06 -40.44
N THR A 721 -21.46 -11.94 -40.56
CA THR A 721 -22.04 -10.60 -40.44
C THR A 721 -22.73 -10.12 -41.72
N GLY A 722 -22.36 -10.66 -42.87
CA GLY A 722 -22.81 -10.17 -44.18
C GLY A 722 -22.26 -8.79 -44.57
N GLU A 723 -21.21 -8.31 -43.89
CA GLU A 723 -20.52 -7.06 -44.23
C GLU A 723 -20.06 -7.07 -45.71
N ASN A 724 -20.29 -5.97 -46.42
CA ASN A 724 -19.90 -5.87 -47.83
C ASN A 724 -18.36 -5.78 -47.93
N THR A 725 -17.76 -6.69 -48.70
CA THR A 725 -16.30 -6.79 -48.82
C THR A 725 -15.66 -5.75 -49.76
N GLY A 726 -16.44 -4.85 -50.37
CA GLY A 726 -15.98 -3.78 -51.25
C GLY A 726 -15.94 -4.17 -52.74
N ARG A 727 -15.95 -3.16 -53.62
CA ARG A 727 -16.13 -3.32 -55.07
C ARG A 727 -14.90 -3.89 -55.81
N ILE A 728 -13.70 -3.48 -55.43
CA ILE A 728 -12.47 -3.83 -56.18
C ILE A 728 -12.11 -5.31 -55.94
N PRO A 729 -11.87 -6.15 -56.97
CA PRO A 729 -11.70 -7.58 -56.77
C PRO A 729 -10.59 -8.04 -55.81
N PHE A 730 -9.42 -7.38 -55.82
CA PHE A 730 -8.29 -7.74 -54.96
C PHE A 730 -8.05 -6.76 -53.80
N LEU A 731 -8.27 -5.46 -54.01
CA LEU A 731 -8.20 -4.43 -52.97
C LEU A 731 -9.54 -4.35 -52.23
N ASN A 732 -9.81 -5.38 -51.43
CA ASN A 732 -11.09 -5.62 -50.76
C ASN A 732 -10.91 -5.75 -49.24
N LEU A 733 -12.02 -5.80 -48.50
CA LEU A 733 -12.06 -5.95 -47.04
C LEU A 733 -11.32 -7.20 -46.54
N LEU A 734 -11.28 -8.28 -47.33
CA LEU A 734 -10.57 -9.50 -46.94
C LEU A 734 -9.04 -9.32 -47.01
N LEU A 735 -8.54 -8.46 -47.90
CA LEU A 735 -7.10 -8.14 -47.98
C LEU A 735 -6.63 -7.42 -46.71
N ILE A 736 -7.38 -6.43 -46.21
CA ILE A 736 -7.06 -5.77 -44.95
C ILE A 736 -7.42 -6.62 -43.73
N GLY A 737 -8.52 -7.38 -43.80
CA GLY A 737 -9.02 -8.30 -42.76
C GLY A 737 -8.11 -9.47 -42.45
N TYR A 738 -7.59 -10.13 -43.48
CA TYR A 738 -6.96 -11.44 -43.31
C TYR A 738 -5.55 -11.47 -43.90
N LEU A 739 -5.34 -10.95 -45.13
CA LEU A 739 -4.01 -11.05 -45.77
C LEU A 739 -2.96 -10.15 -45.12
N LEU A 740 -3.25 -8.87 -44.87
CA LEU A 740 -2.29 -7.96 -44.24
C LEU A 740 -1.93 -8.40 -42.80
N PRO A 741 -2.90 -8.75 -41.92
CA PRO A 741 -2.60 -9.38 -40.64
C PRO A 741 -1.81 -10.69 -40.76
N ALA A 742 -2.12 -11.56 -41.73
CA ALA A 742 -1.36 -12.79 -41.96
C ALA A 742 0.13 -12.52 -42.26
N LEU A 743 0.40 -11.56 -43.15
CA LEU A 743 1.75 -11.14 -43.51
C LEU A 743 2.47 -10.46 -42.33
N ALA A 744 1.76 -9.64 -41.55
CA ALA A 744 2.30 -8.98 -40.36
C ALA A 744 2.70 -10.00 -39.27
N TYR A 745 1.84 -11.00 -39.00
CA TYR A 745 2.18 -12.10 -38.09
C TYR A 745 3.31 -12.98 -38.60
N GLY A 746 3.31 -13.32 -39.90
CA GLY A 746 4.40 -14.09 -40.52
C GLY A 746 5.74 -13.37 -40.41
N GLY A 747 5.75 -12.06 -40.68
CA GLY A 747 6.91 -11.18 -40.51
C GLY A 747 7.39 -11.07 -39.07
N LEU A 748 6.47 -10.86 -38.11
CA LEU A 748 6.82 -10.80 -36.69
C LEU A 748 7.33 -12.16 -36.17
N ALA A 749 6.73 -13.28 -36.58
CA ALA A 749 7.18 -14.63 -36.24
C ALA A 749 8.58 -14.93 -36.81
N TYR A 750 8.84 -14.51 -38.06
CA TYR A 750 10.18 -14.61 -38.66
C TYR A 750 11.20 -13.76 -37.88
N TYR A 751 10.85 -12.51 -37.56
CA TYR A 751 11.71 -11.61 -36.79
C TYR A 751 11.97 -12.10 -35.35
N ALA A 752 11.00 -12.80 -34.75
CA ALA A 752 11.06 -13.35 -33.39
C ALA A 752 11.86 -14.65 -33.26
N ARG A 753 12.14 -15.34 -34.37
CA ARG A 753 12.92 -16.58 -34.40
C ARG A 753 14.31 -16.37 -33.79
N GLY A 754 14.68 -17.25 -32.85
CA GLY A 754 15.96 -17.20 -32.13
C GLY A 754 16.07 -16.11 -31.04
N LYS A 755 15.04 -15.27 -30.87
CA LYS A 755 15.06 -14.11 -29.96
C LYS A 755 13.93 -14.13 -28.90
N ARG A 756 12.97 -15.04 -29.07
CA ARG A 756 11.81 -15.25 -28.19
C ARG A 756 11.56 -16.75 -27.98
N PRO A 757 10.86 -17.16 -26.91
CA PRO A 757 10.54 -18.56 -26.66
C PRO A 757 9.83 -19.21 -27.85
N ALA A 758 10.17 -20.47 -28.16
CA ALA A 758 9.66 -21.18 -29.32
C ALA A 758 8.12 -21.24 -29.35
N ALA A 759 7.46 -21.39 -28.20
CA ALA A 759 6.00 -21.37 -28.08
C ALA A 759 5.37 -20.06 -28.60
N TYR A 760 5.96 -18.90 -28.28
CA TYR A 760 5.49 -17.59 -28.74
C TYR A 760 5.72 -17.41 -30.26
N VAL A 761 6.87 -17.85 -30.77
CA VAL A 761 7.17 -17.81 -32.22
C VAL A 761 6.18 -18.69 -33.00
N SER A 762 5.90 -19.90 -32.49
CA SER A 762 4.91 -20.81 -33.06
C SER A 762 3.49 -20.23 -33.01
N LEU A 763 3.09 -19.59 -31.90
CA LEU A 763 1.78 -18.93 -31.77
C LEU A 763 1.57 -17.88 -32.86
N LEU A 764 2.53 -16.97 -33.05
CA LEU A 764 2.47 -15.95 -34.11
C LEU A 764 2.45 -16.59 -35.51
N ALA A 765 3.27 -17.61 -35.76
CA ALA A 765 3.33 -18.30 -37.05
C ALA A 765 2.01 -19.02 -37.38
N VAL A 766 1.38 -19.67 -36.39
CA VAL A 766 0.08 -20.33 -36.54
C VAL A 766 -1.03 -19.31 -36.76
N ALA A 767 -1.06 -18.20 -36.03
CA ALA A 767 -2.03 -17.12 -36.24
C ALA A 767 -1.93 -16.53 -37.66
N GLY A 768 -0.70 -16.27 -38.14
CA GLY A 768 -0.46 -15.80 -39.51
C GLY A 768 -0.89 -16.81 -40.57
N ALA A 769 -0.58 -18.10 -40.38
CA ALA A 769 -0.99 -19.16 -41.30
C ALA A 769 -2.52 -19.35 -41.34
N ALA A 770 -3.18 -19.31 -40.18
CA ALA A 770 -4.64 -19.40 -40.07
C ALA A 770 -5.33 -18.23 -40.78
N LEU A 771 -4.85 -17.00 -40.59
CA LEU A 771 -5.35 -15.81 -41.29
C LEU A 771 -5.13 -15.90 -42.81
N GLY A 772 -3.96 -16.36 -43.26
CA GLY A 772 -3.68 -16.53 -44.69
C GLY A 772 -4.57 -17.59 -45.35
N PHE A 773 -4.88 -18.67 -44.62
CA PHE A 773 -5.82 -19.70 -45.06
C PHE A 773 -7.27 -19.20 -45.09
N ALA A 774 -7.69 -18.43 -44.07
CA ALA A 774 -8.99 -17.76 -44.03
C ALA A 774 -9.14 -16.79 -45.20
N TRP A 775 -8.13 -15.96 -45.47
CA TRP A 775 -8.11 -15.06 -46.63
C TRP A 775 -8.34 -15.81 -47.95
N ALA A 776 -7.59 -16.87 -48.21
CA ALA A 776 -7.70 -17.62 -49.45
C ALA A 776 -9.09 -18.28 -49.59
N THR A 777 -9.61 -18.85 -48.50
CA THR A 777 -10.94 -19.47 -48.47
C THR A 777 -12.04 -18.42 -48.71
N LEU A 778 -12.06 -17.33 -47.93
CA LEU A 778 -13.06 -16.27 -48.11
C LEU A 778 -12.95 -15.57 -49.48
N SER A 779 -11.74 -15.51 -50.07
CA SER A 779 -11.54 -14.98 -51.42
C SER A 779 -12.14 -15.88 -52.52
N VAL A 780 -12.08 -17.21 -52.36
CA VAL A 780 -12.83 -18.14 -53.24
C VAL A 780 -14.32 -17.87 -53.13
N ARG A 781 -14.87 -17.76 -51.90
CA ARG A 781 -16.29 -17.44 -51.72
C ARG A 781 -16.67 -16.14 -52.42
N ARG A 782 -15.87 -15.08 -52.21
CA ARG A 782 -16.09 -13.76 -52.81
C ARG A 782 -16.04 -13.76 -54.34
N PHE A 783 -15.18 -14.57 -54.94
CA PHE A 783 -15.12 -14.73 -56.40
C PHE A 783 -16.44 -15.27 -56.98
N TRP A 784 -17.07 -16.24 -56.30
CA TRP A 784 -18.33 -16.85 -56.75
C TRP A 784 -19.60 -16.12 -56.30
N GLN A 785 -19.60 -15.52 -55.11
CA GLN A 785 -20.79 -14.92 -54.47
C GLN A 785 -20.88 -13.39 -54.62
N GLY A 786 -19.84 -12.76 -55.17
CA GLY A 786 -19.73 -11.30 -55.31
C GLY A 786 -19.34 -10.59 -54.01
N GLU A 787 -19.69 -9.30 -53.91
CA GLU A 787 -19.26 -8.41 -52.82
C GLU A 787 -19.74 -8.83 -51.41
N ASN A 788 -20.91 -9.46 -51.32
CA ASN A 788 -21.47 -9.97 -50.07
C ASN A 788 -21.30 -11.50 -50.03
N ILE A 789 -20.66 -12.02 -48.98
CA ILE A 789 -20.31 -13.44 -48.85
C ILE A 789 -21.04 -14.17 -47.71
N ALA A 790 -22.16 -13.63 -47.25
CA ALA A 790 -22.90 -14.16 -46.10
C ALA A 790 -23.30 -15.65 -46.24
N ASN A 791 -23.39 -16.34 -45.12
CA ASN A 791 -23.72 -17.77 -45.02
C ASN A 791 -25.10 -18.11 -45.62
N TRP A 792 -26.09 -17.22 -45.50
CA TRP A 792 -27.46 -17.41 -46.01
C TRP A 792 -27.57 -17.52 -47.54
N LYS A 793 -26.50 -17.20 -48.29
CA LYS A 793 -26.43 -17.46 -49.74
C LYS A 793 -26.23 -18.94 -50.11
N GLY A 794 -25.99 -19.82 -49.13
CA GLY A 794 -25.67 -21.22 -49.38
C GLY A 794 -24.28 -21.39 -50.04
N PHE A 795 -24.10 -22.48 -50.79
CA PHE A 795 -22.84 -22.80 -51.50
C PHE A 795 -23.12 -23.15 -52.96
N LEU A 796 -22.35 -22.58 -53.88
CA LEU A 796 -22.41 -22.94 -55.30
C LEU A 796 -21.52 -24.15 -55.58
N GLN A 797 -21.90 -25.01 -56.54
CA GLN A 797 -21.13 -26.22 -56.84
C GLN A 797 -19.70 -25.90 -57.33
N GLY A 798 -19.54 -24.88 -58.17
CA GLY A 798 -18.22 -24.38 -58.61
C GLY A 798 -17.40 -23.74 -57.48
N GLU A 799 -18.05 -23.09 -56.51
CA GLU A 799 -17.42 -22.57 -55.29
C GLU A 799 -16.85 -23.72 -54.45
N THR A 800 -17.66 -24.75 -54.23
CA THR A 800 -17.27 -25.93 -53.44
C THR A 800 -16.06 -26.63 -54.02
N TYR A 801 -16.01 -26.87 -55.34
CA TYR A 801 -14.82 -27.44 -55.99
C TYR A 801 -13.60 -26.51 -55.95
N SER A 802 -13.82 -25.19 -56.07
CA SER A 802 -12.73 -24.20 -56.04
C SER A 802 -11.99 -24.18 -54.70
N TYR A 803 -12.65 -24.44 -53.56
CA TYR A 803 -11.97 -24.59 -52.27
C TYR A 803 -10.92 -25.70 -52.31
N SER A 804 -11.27 -26.87 -52.83
CA SER A 804 -10.37 -28.02 -52.91
C SER A 804 -9.17 -27.72 -53.79
N VAL A 805 -9.39 -27.12 -54.97
CA VAL A 805 -8.30 -26.72 -55.86
C VAL A 805 -7.36 -25.71 -55.18
N VAL A 806 -7.90 -24.66 -54.55
CA VAL A 806 -7.08 -23.62 -53.88
C VAL A 806 -6.35 -24.17 -52.67
N TRP A 807 -6.96 -25.03 -51.85
CA TRP A 807 -6.30 -25.67 -50.71
C TRP A 807 -5.17 -26.61 -51.16
N LEU A 808 -5.37 -27.36 -52.26
CA LEU A 808 -4.31 -28.18 -52.86
C LEU A 808 -3.16 -27.31 -53.38
N LEU A 809 -3.45 -26.20 -54.08
CA LEU A 809 -2.44 -25.25 -54.56
C LEU A 809 -1.64 -24.62 -53.41
N ILE A 810 -2.29 -24.25 -52.31
CA ILE A 810 -1.61 -23.77 -51.09
C ILE A 810 -0.71 -24.86 -50.51
N GLY A 811 -1.19 -26.11 -50.42
CA GLY A 811 -0.38 -27.25 -50.00
C GLY A 811 0.86 -27.43 -50.89
N VAL A 812 0.70 -27.48 -52.21
CA VAL A 812 1.82 -27.60 -53.17
C VAL A 812 2.79 -26.42 -53.05
N LEU A 813 2.31 -25.18 -52.91
CA LEU A 813 3.15 -24.00 -52.75
C LEU A 813 3.97 -24.06 -51.44
N LEU A 814 3.33 -24.44 -50.32
CA LEU A 814 4.00 -24.64 -49.03
C LEU A 814 5.04 -25.77 -49.09
N LEU A 815 4.80 -26.81 -49.89
CA LEU A 815 5.76 -27.90 -50.12
C LEU A 815 6.97 -27.43 -50.94
N ILE A 816 6.75 -26.67 -52.02
CA ILE A 816 7.82 -26.08 -52.85
C ILE A 816 8.68 -25.14 -52.00
N VAL A 817 8.07 -24.22 -51.25
CA VAL A 817 8.77 -23.29 -50.36
C VAL A 817 9.47 -24.04 -49.22
N GLY A 818 8.81 -25.03 -48.61
CA GLY A 818 9.37 -25.84 -47.52
C GLY A 818 10.50 -26.78 -47.95
N SER A 819 10.53 -27.15 -49.23
CA SER A 819 11.64 -27.85 -49.87
C SER A 819 12.81 -26.88 -50.15
N ARG A 820 12.53 -25.76 -50.83
CA ARG A 820 13.53 -24.74 -51.22
C ARG A 820 14.27 -24.11 -50.04
N PHE A 821 13.59 -23.86 -48.91
CA PHE A 821 14.17 -23.27 -47.69
C PHE A 821 14.48 -24.31 -46.59
N ASN A 822 14.44 -25.60 -46.92
CA ASN A 822 14.62 -26.73 -46.02
C ASN A 822 13.81 -26.69 -44.68
N ALA A 823 12.64 -26.05 -44.69
CA ALA A 823 11.85 -25.82 -43.48
C ALA A 823 10.92 -27.01 -43.15
N ARG A 824 11.32 -27.86 -42.18
CA ARG A 824 10.54 -29.06 -41.74
C ARG A 824 9.08 -28.72 -41.37
N SER A 825 8.85 -27.62 -40.65
CA SER A 825 7.50 -27.19 -40.24
C SER A 825 6.60 -26.85 -41.43
N LEU A 826 7.14 -26.20 -42.46
CA LEU A 826 6.38 -25.83 -43.66
C LEU A 826 6.04 -27.06 -44.52
N ARG A 827 6.94 -28.06 -44.56
CA ARG A 827 6.66 -29.36 -45.18
C ARG A 827 5.56 -30.14 -44.44
N LEU A 828 5.58 -30.17 -43.11
CA LEU A 828 4.52 -30.78 -42.31
C LEU A 828 3.16 -30.08 -42.52
N ALA A 829 3.15 -28.73 -42.54
CA ALA A 829 1.94 -27.96 -42.83
C ALA A 829 1.41 -28.22 -44.24
N SER A 830 2.29 -28.29 -45.25
CA SER A 830 1.91 -28.60 -46.63
C SER A 830 1.18 -29.94 -46.75
N ALA A 831 1.66 -30.96 -46.02
CA ALA A 831 1.06 -32.29 -46.03
C ALA A 831 -0.33 -32.32 -45.37
N ALA A 832 -0.51 -31.58 -44.28
CA ALA A 832 -1.82 -31.41 -43.67
C ALA A 832 -2.81 -30.77 -44.65
N PHE A 833 -2.41 -29.71 -45.37
CA PHE A 833 -3.26 -29.08 -46.38
C PHE A 833 -3.56 -29.99 -47.58
N VAL A 834 -2.58 -30.72 -48.10
CA VAL A 834 -2.80 -31.70 -49.18
C VAL A 834 -3.75 -32.81 -48.70
N LEU A 835 -3.54 -33.37 -47.51
CA LEU A 835 -4.39 -34.43 -46.95
C LEU A 835 -5.81 -33.94 -46.70
N ILE A 836 -5.99 -32.75 -46.11
CA ILE A 836 -7.32 -32.14 -45.89
C ILE A 836 -8.00 -31.86 -47.24
N SER A 837 -7.29 -31.30 -48.22
CA SER A 837 -7.84 -31.04 -49.55
C SER A 837 -8.29 -32.32 -50.26
N VAL A 838 -7.45 -33.36 -50.24
CA VAL A 838 -7.76 -34.67 -50.82
C VAL A 838 -8.95 -35.30 -50.09
N ALA A 839 -8.90 -35.39 -48.76
CA ALA A 839 -10.00 -35.94 -47.97
C ALA A 839 -11.32 -35.18 -48.19
N LYS A 840 -11.30 -33.86 -48.24
CA LYS A 840 -12.48 -33.03 -48.52
C LYS A 840 -13.02 -33.24 -49.93
N ALA A 841 -12.15 -33.38 -50.94
CA ALA A 841 -12.57 -33.71 -52.30
C ALA A 841 -13.26 -35.09 -52.38
N PHE A 842 -12.73 -36.11 -51.69
CA PHE A 842 -13.30 -37.45 -51.71
C PHE A 842 -14.46 -37.70 -50.73
N LEU A 843 -14.61 -36.91 -49.66
CA LEU A 843 -15.70 -37.04 -48.70
C LEU A 843 -16.89 -36.12 -49.01
N ILE A 844 -16.61 -34.87 -49.41
CA ILE A 844 -17.65 -33.84 -49.62
C ILE A 844 -17.97 -33.71 -51.11
N ASP A 845 -16.96 -33.45 -51.94
CA ASP A 845 -17.18 -33.10 -53.36
C ASP A 845 -17.67 -34.29 -54.19
N MET A 846 -17.31 -35.50 -53.77
CA MET A 846 -17.72 -36.80 -54.32
C MET A 846 -19.09 -37.30 -53.84
N SER A 847 -19.65 -36.74 -52.75
CA SER A 847 -20.97 -37.18 -52.25
C SER A 847 -22.10 -36.87 -53.26
N ASN A 848 -21.91 -35.83 -54.08
CA ASN A 848 -22.76 -35.44 -55.21
C ASN A 848 -22.57 -36.27 -56.49
N LEU A 849 -21.72 -37.31 -56.50
CA LEU A 849 -21.55 -38.20 -57.66
C LEU A 849 -22.29 -39.52 -57.45
N GLU A 850 -23.15 -39.89 -58.40
CA GLU A 850 -23.90 -41.16 -58.39
C GLU A 850 -23.26 -42.25 -59.27
N GLY A 851 -23.61 -43.51 -59.02
CA GLY A 851 -23.21 -44.66 -59.84
C GLY A 851 -21.71 -44.99 -59.82
N VAL A 852 -21.20 -45.47 -60.96
CA VAL A 852 -19.85 -46.06 -61.12
C VAL A 852 -18.72 -45.09 -60.75
N LEU A 853 -18.93 -43.78 -60.95
CA LEU A 853 -17.95 -42.75 -60.60
C LEU A 853 -17.65 -42.73 -59.09
N ARG A 854 -18.62 -43.10 -58.23
CA ARG A 854 -18.41 -43.20 -56.79
C ARG A 854 -17.50 -44.37 -56.44
N ALA A 855 -17.69 -45.53 -57.07
CA ALA A 855 -16.83 -46.72 -56.85
C ALA A 855 -15.39 -46.48 -57.32
N LEU A 856 -15.20 -45.93 -58.52
CA LEU A 856 -13.87 -45.60 -59.05
C LEU A 856 -13.14 -44.55 -58.20
N SER A 857 -13.87 -43.58 -57.65
CA SER A 857 -13.27 -42.54 -56.80
C SER A 857 -12.82 -43.07 -55.44
N PHE A 858 -13.50 -44.08 -54.86
CA PHE A 858 -12.99 -44.77 -53.67
C PHE A 858 -11.69 -45.55 -53.93
N ILE A 859 -11.58 -46.20 -55.10
CA ILE A 859 -10.33 -46.86 -55.51
C ILE A 859 -9.23 -45.82 -55.71
N GLY A 860 -9.55 -44.68 -56.34
CA GLY A 860 -8.64 -43.54 -56.50
C GLY A 860 -8.16 -42.97 -55.15
N LEU A 861 -9.04 -42.79 -54.16
CA LEU A 861 -8.69 -42.38 -52.81
C LEU A 861 -7.71 -43.36 -52.16
N GLY A 862 -7.95 -44.68 -52.28
CA GLY A 862 -7.04 -45.71 -51.76
C GLY A 862 -5.64 -45.61 -52.38
N VAL A 863 -5.55 -45.48 -53.70
CA VAL A 863 -4.28 -45.30 -54.43
C VAL A 863 -3.58 -44.00 -54.04
N VAL A 864 -4.30 -42.89 -53.88
CA VAL A 864 -3.74 -41.60 -53.49
C VAL A 864 -3.23 -41.62 -52.03
N LEU A 865 -3.96 -42.25 -51.10
CA LEU A 865 -3.51 -42.41 -49.71
C LEU A 865 -2.24 -43.27 -49.62
N ILE A 866 -2.17 -44.37 -50.37
CA ILE A 866 -0.96 -45.20 -50.50
C ILE A 866 0.19 -44.37 -51.09
N GLY A 867 -0.05 -43.62 -52.16
CA GLY A 867 0.94 -42.76 -52.81
C GLY A 867 1.49 -41.66 -51.90
N ILE A 868 0.62 -40.99 -51.12
CA ILE A 868 1.02 -39.99 -50.13
C ILE A 868 1.83 -40.66 -49.00
N GLY A 869 1.42 -41.83 -48.51
CA GLY A 869 2.16 -42.58 -47.48
C GLY A 869 3.58 -42.95 -47.92
N LEU A 870 3.73 -43.48 -49.13
CA LEU A 870 5.02 -43.82 -49.73
C LEU A 870 5.90 -42.58 -49.98
N PHE A 871 5.30 -41.48 -50.46
CA PHE A 871 5.98 -40.19 -50.62
C PHE A 871 6.47 -39.64 -49.27
N TYR A 872 5.68 -39.80 -48.20
CA TYR A 872 6.04 -39.39 -46.85
C TYR A 872 7.20 -40.19 -46.27
N GLN A 873 7.18 -41.52 -46.41
CA GLN A 873 8.30 -42.37 -46.04
C GLN A 873 9.58 -41.94 -46.77
N LYS A 874 9.50 -41.63 -48.07
CA LYS A 874 10.64 -41.21 -48.91
C LYS A 874 11.21 -39.83 -48.56
N ILE A 875 10.42 -38.93 -47.96
CA ILE A 875 10.88 -37.63 -47.47
C ILE A 875 11.43 -37.72 -46.04
N LEU A 876 10.78 -38.46 -45.15
CA LEU A 876 11.21 -38.60 -43.74
C LEU A 876 12.49 -39.44 -43.58
N THR A 877 12.74 -40.39 -44.47
CA THR A 877 13.99 -41.20 -44.49
C THR A 877 15.21 -40.44 -45.00
N ARG A 878 15.04 -39.26 -45.61
CA ARG A 878 16.15 -38.34 -45.94
C ARG A 878 16.49 -37.44 -44.75
N GLN A 879 16.96 -38.05 -43.66
CA GLN A 879 17.82 -37.35 -42.71
C GLN A 879 19.27 -37.45 -43.18
N PRO A 880 20.05 -36.35 -43.22
CA PRO A 880 21.47 -36.49 -42.96
C PRO A 880 21.64 -36.95 -41.50
N LYS A 881 22.52 -37.93 -41.26
CA LYS A 881 23.13 -38.08 -39.94
C LYS A 881 24.08 -36.90 -39.71
N THR A 882 24.30 -36.56 -38.44
CA THR A 882 24.95 -35.34 -37.89
C THR A 882 24.15 -34.06 -38.09
#